data_AF-A0A9X0WBZ2-F1
#
_entry.id   AF-A0A9X0WBZ2-F1
#
_cell.length_a   1.000
_cell.length_b   1.000
_cell.length_c   1.000
_cell.angle_alpha   90.00
_cell.angle_beta   90.00
_cell.angle_gamma   90.00
#
_symmetry.space_group_name_H-M   'P 1'
#
loop_
_entity.id
_entity.type
_entity.pdbx_description
1 polymer ?
#
loop_
_entity_poly.entity_id
_entity_poly.type
_entity_poly.pdbx_seq_one_letter_code
_entity_poly.pdbx_strand_id
1 'polypeptide(L)'
;MALSPRQLGEHLRARRLERQRSDPDLTLVALCEAVGLSTCDLLALERGVELKLSAKTRRLLAEHLQIDPDLLPEPAAQAPQAEETLPTTHQTFGAYIKARREELRQTDRRYSMRQVAERIGLPPAYLSNIESDIKNPPNEESICALAEALDDDPDVLLALAGKLAGDVRGIILKRPKLFTQLIRELAHKSEEEIHLALQAFDDPKQRARALAEETLAILNAGHYQNPLRQQVEIRRALEQAVQRTTTHAPDEFARRPRKKTRNRRQTRIEIHQAPTLKVMQALADGRRSLVVLNFADAFEPGGSFRRGGRAQEQTLVGASGLLSCLEQGTKFYEQHLDRDPFHSDALIYAPAVPVFRDAEGALLEQPYPCAFISASAVNARAIEQRSPQRRDEITERMAQRMQKVLSCAQAYDHHHLILGAWGCGTFGNSPTLVARLFFDALQRDFEGVFRSVVFAIQDERTAEIFREQFKGAEQSSIPAPMAVPMMMSRELSPSLDVGDHRHGPAHEDSSDVLTSAQRREEPVSAKAEAPDAQFLEQARERYRQLRIEVFDEATCPDGESKHSDAHRANQARFREQVLSICTLANLDQYRSPTPEARTQLWHHLWTKTRYSGIRSQIATDEIADLKDLFDDYRWFSDACWNLKNKGHTMIEEGTGSCAKDFIGRTGPFAGKLTVANLPKLQKLITVARAFKHYFELYPDQTALSFITGDLPSDQTAIWEILKRLDHLGYRGDLTSLHLLMDLGFPVIKPDIVLSRLFLQFRWLHAALPSLPKDVEEADLRGAGGYKTSFIYTKPIIYQAIVAFANQLVAGLDAADLERDIGWVSSNPLREFDLFMAKAGQRPEREFGIERTLYST
;
A
#
# COMPACT_ATOMS: atom_id res chain seq x y z
N MET A 1 -42.28 15.28 38.67
CA MET A 1 -40.86 15.37 39.06
C MET A 1 -40.07 15.44 37.77
N ALA A 2 -39.24 16.47 37.57
CA ALA A 2 -38.41 16.57 36.38
C ALA A 2 -37.44 15.37 36.33
N LEU A 3 -37.39 14.68 35.20
CA LEU A 3 -36.44 13.58 35.00
C LEU A 3 -35.01 14.16 35.03
N SER A 4 -34.07 13.48 35.69
CA SER A 4 -32.65 13.82 35.50
C SER A 4 -32.24 13.63 34.04
N PRO A 5 -31.22 14.32 33.53
CA PRO A 5 -30.78 14.19 32.14
C PRO A 5 -30.58 12.74 31.70
N ARG A 6 -29.99 11.92 32.57
CA ARG A 6 -29.80 10.48 32.35
C ARG A 6 -31.10 9.70 32.25
N GLN A 7 -32.07 9.99 33.12
CA GLN A 7 -33.39 9.34 33.08
C GLN A 7 -34.20 9.79 31.85
N LEU A 8 -34.07 11.06 31.45
CA LEU A 8 -34.64 11.57 30.22
C LEU A 8 -34.04 10.85 29.01
N GLY A 9 -32.72 10.72 28.95
CA GLY A 9 -32.04 10.01 27.86
C GLY A 9 -32.44 8.55 27.75
N GLU A 10 -32.50 7.84 28.87
CA GLU A 10 -33.00 6.46 28.92
C GLU A 10 -34.45 6.36 28.45
N HIS A 11 -35.30 7.32 28.81
CA HIS A 11 -36.69 7.42 28.37
C HIS A 11 -36.80 7.66 26.85
N LEU A 12 -36.03 8.60 26.30
CA LEU A 12 -35.97 8.90 24.87
C LEU A 12 -35.54 7.67 24.06
N ARG A 13 -34.49 6.98 24.52
CA ARG A 13 -33.98 5.76 23.88
C ARG A 13 -35.00 4.64 23.89
N ALA A 14 -35.64 4.41 25.04
CA ALA A 14 -36.67 3.39 25.16
C ALA A 14 -37.84 3.66 24.19
N ARG A 15 -38.29 4.92 24.11
CA ARG A 15 -39.39 5.31 23.22
C ARG A 15 -39.04 5.23 21.75
N ARG A 16 -37.82 5.62 21.36
CA ARG A 16 -37.35 5.43 19.97
C ARG A 16 -37.31 3.96 19.58
N LEU A 17 -36.73 3.10 20.43
CA LEU A 17 -36.64 1.66 20.15
C LEU A 17 -38.01 1.00 20.10
N GLU A 18 -38.96 1.44 20.93
CA GLU A 18 -40.36 1.01 20.89
C GLU A 18 -41.01 1.42 19.56
N ARG A 19 -40.89 2.70 19.17
CA ARG A 19 -41.44 3.23 17.92
C ARG A 19 -40.84 2.55 16.69
N GLN A 20 -39.54 2.29 16.69
CA GLN A 20 -38.83 1.60 15.60
C GLN A 20 -39.24 0.12 15.46
N ARG A 21 -39.72 -0.51 16.54
CA ARG A 21 -40.32 -1.87 16.46
C ARG A 21 -41.71 -1.85 15.85
N SER A 22 -42.49 -0.78 16.10
CA SER A 22 -43.84 -0.62 15.54
C SER A 22 -43.86 -0.02 14.13
N ASP A 23 -42.80 0.70 13.75
CA ASP A 23 -42.64 1.39 12.48
C ASP A 23 -41.20 1.15 11.97
N PRO A 24 -41.00 0.11 11.13
CA PRO A 24 -39.68 -0.26 10.61
C PRO A 24 -38.99 0.84 9.80
N ASP A 25 -39.77 1.78 9.25
CA ASP A 25 -39.28 2.89 8.44
C ASP A 25 -38.77 4.06 9.30
N LEU A 26 -39.12 4.10 10.59
CA LEU A 26 -38.59 5.03 11.58
C LEU A 26 -37.17 4.66 12.02
N THR A 27 -36.25 4.65 11.05
CA THR A 27 -34.82 4.46 11.31
C THR A 27 -34.25 5.63 12.11
N LEU A 28 -33.14 5.41 12.81
CA LEU A 28 -32.44 6.46 13.56
C LEU A 28 -32.10 7.66 12.66
N VAL A 29 -31.70 7.40 11.41
CA VAL A 29 -31.36 8.43 10.42
C VAL A 29 -32.61 9.19 9.99
N ALA A 30 -33.70 8.49 9.64
CA ALA A 30 -34.96 9.11 9.24
C ALA A 30 -35.55 10.00 10.35
N LEU A 31 -35.46 9.55 11.61
CA LEU A 31 -35.87 10.35 12.77
C LEU A 31 -35.01 11.62 12.91
N CYS A 32 -33.69 11.49 12.79
CA CYS A 32 -32.76 12.62 12.88
C CYS A 32 -33.02 13.67 11.79
N GLU A 33 -33.25 13.23 10.55
CA GLU A 33 -33.61 14.09 9.43
C GLU A 33 -34.95 14.81 9.67
N ALA A 34 -35.96 14.10 10.19
CA ALA A 34 -37.28 14.67 10.45
C ALA A 34 -37.27 15.74 11.55
N VAL A 35 -36.45 15.56 12.60
CA VAL A 35 -36.39 16.49 13.75
C VAL A 35 -35.31 17.57 13.60
N GLY A 36 -34.44 17.46 12.59
CA GLY A 36 -33.33 18.37 12.34
C GLY A 36 -32.22 18.28 13.40
N LEU A 37 -31.95 17.07 13.90
CA LEU A 37 -30.81 16.78 14.79
C LEU A 37 -29.79 15.90 14.06
N SER A 38 -28.52 16.00 14.43
CA SER A 38 -27.56 14.98 14.00
C SER A 38 -27.77 13.68 14.78
N THR A 39 -27.38 12.55 14.19
CA THR A 39 -27.38 11.25 14.87
C THR A 39 -26.58 11.27 16.16
N CYS A 40 -25.47 12.04 16.19
CA CYS A 40 -24.64 12.19 17.37
C CYS A 40 -25.36 12.94 18.49
N ASP A 41 -26.08 14.02 18.16
CA ASP A 41 -26.82 14.82 19.13
C ASP A 41 -27.98 14.04 19.74
N LEU A 42 -28.73 13.28 18.92
CA LEU A 42 -29.81 12.43 19.41
C LEU A 42 -29.28 11.31 20.33
N LEU A 43 -28.15 10.69 19.97
CA LEU A 43 -27.50 9.69 20.82
C LEU A 43 -26.90 10.28 22.10
N ALA A 44 -26.45 11.53 22.07
CA ALA A 44 -25.98 12.25 23.26
C ALA A 44 -27.13 12.53 24.22
N LEU A 45 -28.27 13.01 23.70
CA LEU A 45 -29.51 13.14 24.47
C LEU A 45 -29.93 11.81 25.10
N GLU A 46 -29.90 10.71 24.34
CA GLU A 46 -30.21 9.35 24.84
C GLU A 46 -29.27 8.84 25.93
N ARG A 47 -28.06 9.40 26.02
CA ARG A 47 -27.09 9.13 27.09
C ARG A 47 -27.20 10.08 28.26
N GLY A 48 -28.14 11.03 28.19
CA GLY A 48 -28.39 12.03 29.21
C GLY A 48 -27.44 13.21 29.18
N VAL A 49 -26.87 13.52 28.02
CA VAL A 49 -26.15 14.77 27.80
C VAL A 49 -27.17 15.88 27.56
N GLU A 50 -27.09 16.96 28.34
CA GLU A 50 -27.95 18.13 28.14
C GLU A 50 -27.54 18.87 26.86
N LEU A 51 -28.45 18.91 25.88
CA LEU A 51 -28.28 19.70 24.66
C LEU A 51 -29.26 20.86 24.63
N LYS A 52 -28.81 22.01 24.11
CA LYS A 52 -29.68 23.14 23.83
C LYS A 52 -30.49 22.84 22.58
N LEU A 53 -31.73 22.39 22.76
CA LEU A 53 -32.64 22.08 21.65
C LEU A 53 -33.47 23.29 21.26
N SER A 54 -33.52 23.58 19.96
CA SER A 54 -34.43 24.59 19.43
C SER A 54 -35.89 24.22 19.76
N ALA A 55 -36.77 25.21 19.93
CA ALA A 55 -38.19 24.95 20.20
C ALA A 55 -38.85 24.07 19.11
N LYS A 56 -38.42 24.24 17.84
CA LYS A 56 -38.87 23.42 16.71
C LYS A 56 -38.43 21.96 16.86
N THR A 57 -37.16 21.75 17.19
CA THR A 57 -36.58 20.42 17.38
C THR A 57 -37.23 19.67 18.55
N ARG A 58 -37.48 20.35 19.67
CA ARG A 58 -38.17 19.75 20.83
C ARG A 58 -39.56 19.25 20.45
N ARG A 59 -40.33 20.09 19.75
CA ARG A 59 -41.67 19.74 19.29
C ARG A 59 -41.66 18.52 18.35
N LEU A 60 -40.82 18.53 17.33
CA LEU A 60 -40.74 17.44 16.35
C LEU A 60 -40.26 16.13 17.00
N LEU A 61 -39.28 16.21 17.90
CA LEU A 61 -38.79 15.04 18.62
C LEU A 61 -39.86 14.44 19.54
N ALA A 62 -40.63 15.29 20.23
CA ALA A 62 -41.75 14.85 21.05
C ALA A 62 -42.86 14.18 20.21
N GLU A 63 -43.18 14.75 19.04
CA GLU A 63 -44.18 14.24 18.11
C GLU A 63 -43.79 12.88 17.52
N HIS A 64 -42.57 12.75 16.99
CA HIS A 64 -42.11 11.51 16.37
C HIS A 64 -41.91 10.38 17.37
N LEU A 65 -41.48 10.70 18.60
CA LEU A 65 -41.29 9.72 19.67
C LEU A 65 -42.52 9.51 20.55
N GLN A 66 -43.61 10.26 20.33
CA GLN A 66 -44.86 10.19 21.09
C GLN A 66 -44.62 10.30 22.61
N ILE A 67 -43.86 11.32 23.00
CA ILE A 67 -43.55 11.68 24.39
C ILE A 67 -44.10 13.06 24.71
N ASP A 68 -44.27 13.33 26.00
CA ASP A 68 -44.69 14.64 26.48
C ASP A 68 -43.59 15.69 26.19
N PRO A 69 -43.89 16.79 25.45
CA PRO A 69 -42.93 17.85 25.16
C PRO A 69 -42.31 18.48 26.41
N ASP A 70 -43.03 18.50 27.53
CA ASP A 70 -42.57 19.09 28.78
C ASP A 70 -41.44 18.29 29.45
N LEU A 71 -41.14 17.09 28.95
CA LEU A 71 -39.98 16.30 29.36
C LEU A 71 -38.66 16.80 28.73
N LEU A 72 -38.70 17.64 27.68
CA LEU A 72 -37.50 18.11 26.97
C LEU A 72 -37.02 19.47 27.50
N PRO A 73 -35.70 19.63 27.77
CA PRO A 73 -35.17 20.80 28.49
C PRO A 73 -35.41 22.12 27.73
N GLU A 74 -35.90 23.14 28.45
CA GLU A 74 -36.04 24.51 27.96
C GLU A 74 -34.66 25.18 27.79
N PRO A 75 -34.43 26.01 26.75
CA PRO A 75 -33.23 26.82 26.67
C PRO A 75 -33.21 27.85 27.80
N ALA A 76 -32.32 27.68 28.77
CA ALA A 76 -32.15 28.63 29.87
C ALA A 76 -31.65 30.00 29.37
N ALA A 77 -32.27 31.07 29.88
CA ALA A 77 -31.85 32.46 29.66
C ALA A 77 -30.44 32.72 30.23
N GLN A 78 -29.64 33.47 29.49
CA GLN A 78 -28.22 33.73 29.73
C GLN A 78 -27.94 34.38 31.11
N ALA A 79 -26.92 33.86 31.79
CA ALA A 79 -26.16 34.54 32.84
C ALA A 79 -24.69 34.04 32.82
N PRO A 80 -23.72 34.87 33.24
CA PRO A 80 -22.45 35.03 32.54
C PRO A 80 -21.37 34.03 32.99
N GLN A 81 -20.60 33.53 32.01
CA GLN A 81 -19.42 32.71 32.24
C GLN A 81 -18.20 33.61 32.52
N ALA A 82 -17.40 33.18 33.49
CA ALA A 82 -16.09 33.75 33.78
C ALA A 82 -15.12 33.38 32.64
N GLU A 83 -14.60 34.39 31.95
CA GLU A 83 -13.56 34.26 30.93
C GLU A 83 -12.22 33.89 31.58
N GLU A 84 -11.70 32.70 31.26
CA GLU A 84 -10.25 32.53 31.12
C GLU A 84 -9.86 33.14 29.77
N THR A 85 -9.14 34.24 29.83
CA THR A 85 -8.77 35.10 28.70
C THR A 85 -7.72 34.43 27.79
N LEU A 86 -8.15 33.93 26.63
CA LEU A 86 -7.34 33.97 25.40
C LEU A 86 -7.43 35.38 24.80
N PRO A 87 -6.35 35.93 24.23
CA PRO A 87 -6.31 37.33 23.81
C PRO A 87 -7.32 37.57 22.69
N THR A 88 -8.28 38.44 22.99
CA THR A 88 -9.27 38.97 22.05
C THR A 88 -8.64 39.36 20.72
N THR A 89 -9.25 38.87 19.64
CA THR A 89 -9.19 39.40 18.28
C THR A 89 -8.98 40.92 18.24
N HIS A 90 -7.86 41.36 17.67
CA HIS A 90 -7.44 42.71 17.22
C HIS A 90 -6.02 43.16 17.65
N GLN A 91 -5.13 42.25 18.05
CA GLN A 91 -3.70 42.61 18.21
C GLN A 91 -2.90 42.29 16.93
N THR A 92 -2.16 43.27 16.43
CA THR A 92 -1.24 43.11 15.29
C THR A 92 -0.01 42.31 15.70
N PHE A 93 0.65 41.66 14.74
CA PHE A 93 1.89 40.90 14.95
C PHE A 93 2.93 41.71 15.75
N GLY A 94 3.18 42.97 15.37
CA GLY A 94 4.13 43.83 16.06
C GLY A 94 3.75 44.14 17.51
N ALA A 95 2.49 44.51 17.74
CA ALA A 95 1.98 44.81 19.07
C ALA A 95 2.01 43.59 20.01
N TYR A 96 1.73 42.39 19.49
CA TYR A 96 1.74 41.14 20.25
C TYR A 96 3.15 40.78 20.72
N ILE A 97 4.11 40.78 19.78
CA ILE A 97 5.53 40.52 20.08
C ILE A 97 6.09 41.51 21.08
N LYS A 98 5.77 42.81 20.91
CA LYS A 98 6.21 43.85 21.82
C LYS A 98 5.69 43.61 23.23
N ALA A 99 4.40 43.28 23.37
CA ALA A 99 3.77 42.99 24.66
C ALA A 99 4.42 41.77 25.33
N ARG A 100 4.57 40.65 24.61
CA ARG A 100 5.20 39.43 25.11
C ARG A 100 6.66 39.65 25.53
N ARG A 101 7.43 40.37 24.71
CA ARG A 101 8.82 40.74 25.04
C ARG A 101 8.89 41.62 26.29
N GLU A 102 8.00 42.60 26.43
CA GLU A 102 7.97 43.49 27.59
C GLU A 102 7.52 42.78 28.86
N GLU A 103 6.59 41.82 28.78
CA GLU A 103 6.20 40.92 29.86
C GLU A 103 7.41 40.12 30.38
N LEU A 104 8.11 39.41 29.50
CA LEU A 104 9.30 38.62 29.87
C LEU A 104 10.45 39.49 30.39
N ARG A 105 10.53 40.75 29.93
CA ARG A 105 11.53 41.71 30.42
C ARG A 105 11.32 42.12 31.88
N GLN A 106 10.09 42.01 32.40
CA GLN A 106 9.81 42.33 33.80
C GLN A 106 10.51 41.36 34.75
N THR A 107 10.66 40.10 34.34
CA THR A 107 11.30 39.04 35.12
C THR A 107 12.76 38.81 34.73
N ASP A 108 13.12 39.01 33.46
CA ASP A 108 14.50 38.86 32.97
C ASP A 108 14.92 40.01 32.05
N ARG A 109 15.92 40.79 32.49
CA ARG A 109 16.46 41.94 31.75
C ARG A 109 17.02 41.58 30.38
N ARG A 110 17.33 40.30 30.15
CA ARG A 110 17.82 39.76 28.88
C ARG A 110 16.82 39.88 27.74
N TYR A 111 15.54 40.13 27.99
CA TYR A 111 14.52 40.36 26.95
C TYR A 111 14.43 41.82 26.48
N SER A 112 15.54 42.57 26.57
CA SER A 112 15.60 43.89 25.94
C SER A 112 15.53 43.76 24.41
N MET A 113 14.90 44.72 23.73
CA MET A 113 14.73 44.71 22.27
C MET A 113 16.07 44.51 21.53
N ARG A 114 17.18 45.08 22.02
CA ARG A 114 18.50 44.90 21.39
C ARG A 114 19.01 43.46 21.51
N GLN A 115 18.87 42.86 22.69
CA GLN A 115 19.36 41.51 22.95
C GLN A 115 18.49 40.43 22.30
N VAL A 116 17.17 40.65 22.22
CA VAL A 116 16.27 39.76 21.48
C VAL A 116 16.59 39.83 19.98
N ALA A 117 16.74 41.04 19.42
CA ALA A 117 17.13 41.22 18.02
C ALA A 117 18.47 40.53 17.70
N GLU A 118 19.47 40.67 18.57
CA GLU A 118 20.77 40.01 18.42
C GLU A 118 20.67 38.48 18.45
N ARG A 119 19.87 37.90 19.35
CA ARG A 119 19.68 36.44 19.44
C ARG A 119 19.06 35.84 18.19
N ILE A 120 18.09 36.52 17.61
CA ILE A 120 17.36 36.05 16.42
C ILE A 120 18.03 36.47 15.11
N GLY A 121 19.22 37.09 15.17
CA GLY A 121 19.98 37.52 13.99
C GLY A 121 19.34 38.68 13.22
N LEU A 122 18.50 39.50 13.85
CA LEU A 122 17.85 40.66 13.23
C LEU A 122 18.50 41.99 13.68
N PRO A 123 18.58 43.01 12.80
CA PRO A 123 19.01 44.34 13.22
C PRO A 123 18.06 44.92 14.28
N PRO A 124 18.55 45.53 15.37
CA PRO A 124 17.70 46.13 16.41
C PRO A 124 16.69 47.14 15.89
N ALA A 125 17.07 47.94 14.89
CA ALA A 125 16.17 48.88 14.23
C ALA A 125 15.07 48.18 13.42
N TYR A 126 15.34 46.98 12.90
CA TYR A 126 14.37 46.18 12.16
C TYR A 126 13.33 45.57 13.11
N LEU A 127 13.75 45.00 14.24
CA LEU A 127 12.83 44.50 15.27
C LEU A 127 11.98 45.63 15.86
N SER A 128 12.56 46.81 16.13
CA SER A 128 11.81 47.99 16.59
C SER A 128 10.72 48.43 15.59
N ASN A 129 11.02 48.37 14.29
CA ASN A 129 10.06 48.73 13.24
C ASN A 129 8.95 47.68 13.09
N ILE A 130 9.27 46.40 13.30
CA ILE A 130 8.27 45.32 13.35
C ILE A 130 7.36 45.49 14.56
N GLU A 131 7.92 45.71 15.76
CA GLU A 131 7.17 45.91 17.01
C GLU A 131 6.28 47.17 17.01
N SER A 132 6.55 48.11 16.10
CA SER A 132 5.76 49.32 15.90
C SER A 132 4.82 49.23 14.68
N ASP A 133 4.71 48.04 14.07
CA ASP A 133 3.95 47.77 12.84
C ASP A 133 4.31 48.68 11.65
N ILE A 134 5.53 49.22 11.63
CA ILE A 134 6.07 50.05 10.53
C ILE A 134 6.52 49.19 9.35
N LYS A 135 7.02 47.98 9.63
CA LYS A 135 7.49 47.03 8.62
C LYS A 135 6.70 45.72 8.68
N ASN A 136 6.54 45.08 7.52
CA ASN A 136 5.89 43.78 7.40
C ASN A 136 6.59 42.71 8.26
N PRO A 137 5.84 41.70 8.75
CA PRO A 137 6.39 40.56 9.47
C PRO A 137 7.51 39.85 8.69
N PRO A 138 8.57 39.39 9.36
CA PRO A 138 9.74 38.78 8.72
C PRO A 138 9.42 37.39 8.15
N ASN A 139 10.37 36.71 7.51
CA ASN A 139 10.14 35.39 6.92
C ASN A 139 9.85 34.30 7.98
N GLU A 140 9.35 33.13 7.57
CA GLU A 140 8.97 32.03 8.47
C GLU A 140 10.11 31.64 9.44
N GLU A 141 11.34 31.51 8.92
CA GLU A 141 12.53 31.22 9.72
C GLU A 141 12.76 32.23 10.84
N SER A 142 12.61 33.53 10.54
CA SER A 142 12.76 34.60 11.54
C SER A 142 11.59 34.65 12.53
N ILE A 143 10.38 34.26 12.11
CA ILE A 143 9.20 34.19 12.99
C ILE A 143 9.35 33.03 13.98
N CYS A 144 9.80 31.87 13.53
CA CYS A 144 10.09 30.73 14.40
C CYS A 144 11.21 31.04 15.39
N ALA A 145 12.30 31.69 14.92
CA ALA A 145 13.39 32.13 15.80
C ALA A 145 12.91 33.15 16.85
N LEU A 146 11.96 34.01 16.49
CA LEU A 146 11.34 34.96 17.42
C LEU A 146 10.42 34.28 18.45
N ALA A 147 9.66 33.27 18.03
CA ALA A 147 8.84 32.44 18.91
C ALA A 147 9.69 31.72 19.96
N GLU A 148 10.78 31.09 19.52
CA GLU A 148 11.74 30.42 20.39
C GLU A 148 12.41 31.41 21.36
N ALA A 149 12.80 32.60 20.86
CA ALA A 149 13.42 33.62 21.69
C ALA A 149 12.47 34.27 22.71
N LEU A 150 11.15 34.15 22.52
CA LEU A 150 10.11 34.71 23.38
C LEU A 150 9.31 33.66 24.15
N ASP A 151 9.73 32.38 24.11
CA ASP A 151 9.03 31.26 24.75
C ASP A 151 7.52 31.29 24.43
N ASP A 152 7.23 31.28 23.14
CA ASP A 152 5.90 31.46 22.56
C ASP A 152 5.66 30.47 21.41
N ASP A 153 4.40 30.27 21.03
CA ASP A 153 4.02 29.27 20.04
C ASP A 153 4.29 29.79 18.60
N PRO A 154 5.15 29.10 17.82
CA PRO A 154 5.49 29.53 16.46
C PRO A 154 4.27 29.56 15.53
N ASP A 155 3.28 28.69 15.71
CA ASP A 155 2.08 28.64 14.88
C ASP A 155 1.17 29.85 15.15
N VAL A 156 1.10 30.32 16.40
CA VAL A 156 0.37 31.53 16.79
C VAL A 156 1.03 32.76 16.17
N LEU A 157 2.35 32.88 16.26
CA LEU A 157 3.10 34.00 15.67
C LEU A 157 3.04 34.01 14.13
N LEU A 158 3.10 32.84 13.49
CA LEU A 158 2.89 32.71 12.05
C LEU A 158 1.49 33.11 11.64
N ALA A 159 0.46 32.68 12.38
CA ALA A 159 -0.93 33.07 12.12
C ALA A 159 -1.14 34.59 12.26
N LEU A 160 -0.58 35.21 13.29
CA LEU A 160 -0.60 36.67 13.49
C LEU A 160 0.13 37.42 12.36
N ALA A 161 1.15 36.81 11.75
CA ALA A 161 1.85 37.33 10.57
C ALA A 161 1.11 37.07 9.25
N GLY A 162 -0.08 36.43 9.28
CA GLY A 162 -0.83 36.03 8.10
C GLY A 162 -0.19 34.87 7.31
N LYS A 163 0.58 34.01 7.99
CA LYS A 163 1.33 32.89 7.41
C LYS A 163 0.88 31.57 8.02
N LEU A 164 1.13 30.48 7.30
CA LEU A 164 0.99 29.11 7.79
C LEU A 164 2.36 28.45 7.77
N ALA A 165 2.67 27.62 8.76
CA ALA A 165 3.89 26.83 8.78
C ALA A 165 4.02 25.96 7.51
N GLY A 166 5.24 25.81 7.01
CA GLY A 166 5.52 25.16 5.73
C GLY A 166 5.09 23.70 5.68
N ASP A 167 5.12 23.00 6.81
CA ASP A 167 4.66 21.63 6.96
C ASP A 167 3.12 21.53 6.97
N VAL A 168 2.42 22.42 7.67
CA VAL A 168 0.96 22.55 7.65
C VAL A 168 0.47 22.88 6.24
N ARG A 169 1.13 23.83 5.57
CA ARG A 169 0.90 24.12 4.15
C ARG A 169 1.11 22.88 3.29
N GLY A 170 2.16 22.10 3.53
CA GLY A 170 2.41 20.83 2.86
C GLY A 170 1.33 19.76 3.09
N ILE A 171 0.74 19.70 4.29
CA ILE A 171 -0.36 18.80 4.64
C ILE A 171 -1.63 19.20 3.89
N ILE A 172 -1.98 20.49 3.88
CA ILE A 172 -3.14 21.02 3.14
C ILE A 172 -2.98 20.74 1.64
N LEU A 173 -1.79 20.97 1.07
CA LEU A 173 -1.52 20.74 -0.35
C LEU A 173 -1.60 19.26 -0.77
N LYS A 174 -1.37 18.31 0.15
CA LYS A 174 -1.56 16.87 -0.13
C LYS A 174 -3.03 16.49 -0.30
N ARG A 175 -3.95 17.18 0.39
CA ARG A 175 -5.39 16.87 0.37
C ARG A 175 -6.22 18.16 0.40
N PRO A 176 -6.14 19.01 -0.64
CA PRO A 176 -6.67 20.37 -0.58
C PRO A 176 -8.18 20.39 -0.39
N LYS A 177 -8.93 19.48 -1.03
CA LYS A 177 -10.39 19.41 -0.90
C LYS A 177 -10.84 19.09 0.54
N LEU A 178 -10.25 18.07 1.16
CA LEU A 178 -10.64 17.61 2.49
C LEU A 178 -10.28 18.61 3.58
N PHE A 179 -9.06 19.15 3.56
CA PHE A 179 -8.64 20.12 4.58
C PHE A 179 -9.34 21.47 4.42
N THR A 180 -9.61 21.93 3.20
CA THR A 180 -10.38 23.17 3.04
C THR A 180 -11.83 23.01 3.47
N GLN A 181 -12.44 21.84 3.24
CA GLN A 181 -13.76 21.53 3.77
C GLN A 181 -13.76 21.52 5.31
N LEU A 182 -12.82 20.79 5.94
CA LEU A 182 -12.68 20.74 7.39
C LEU A 182 -12.48 22.14 8.00
N ILE A 183 -11.57 22.95 7.46
CA ILE A 183 -11.33 24.32 7.96
C ILE A 183 -12.59 25.19 7.86
N ARG A 184 -13.37 25.05 6.78
CA ARG A 184 -14.65 25.78 6.61
C ARG A 184 -15.72 25.30 7.59
N GLU A 185 -15.79 24.00 7.87
CA GLU A 185 -16.71 23.44 8.85
C GLU A 185 -16.36 23.87 10.28
N LEU A 186 -15.06 23.99 10.59
CA LEU A 186 -14.58 24.48 11.89
C LEU A 186 -14.71 26.01 12.05
N ALA A 187 -14.79 26.78 10.95
CA ALA A 187 -14.82 28.26 11.00
C ALA A 187 -16.03 28.86 11.75
N HIS A 188 -17.08 28.08 11.97
CA HIS A 188 -18.31 28.50 12.66
C HIS A 188 -18.53 27.77 13.99
N LYS A 189 -17.53 27.01 14.46
CA LYS A 189 -17.57 26.24 15.70
C LYS A 189 -16.93 27.03 16.84
N SER A 190 -17.43 26.85 18.07
CA SER A 190 -16.82 27.46 19.25
C SER A 190 -15.45 26.82 19.55
N GLU A 191 -14.59 27.54 20.28
CA GLU A 191 -13.30 26.97 20.72
C GLU A 191 -13.50 25.68 21.53
N GLU A 192 -14.54 25.60 22.35
CA GLU A 192 -14.93 24.41 23.11
C GLU A 192 -15.33 23.24 22.19
N GLU A 193 -16.10 23.49 21.13
CA GLU A 193 -16.47 22.47 20.14
C GLU A 193 -15.25 21.98 19.35
N ILE A 194 -14.36 22.88 18.97
CA ILE A 194 -13.10 22.55 18.28
C ILE A 194 -12.19 21.74 19.20
N HIS A 195 -12.06 22.15 20.47
CA HIS A 195 -11.28 21.43 21.47
C HIS A 195 -11.84 20.03 21.73
N LEU A 196 -13.17 19.88 21.83
CA LEU A 196 -13.83 18.58 21.99
C LEU A 196 -13.64 17.69 20.75
N ALA A 197 -13.71 18.25 19.55
CA ALA A 197 -13.39 17.53 18.32
C ALA A 197 -11.92 17.07 18.31
N LEU A 198 -10.99 17.91 18.75
CA LEU A 198 -9.57 17.56 18.92
C LEU A 198 -9.36 16.45 19.97
N GLN A 199 -10.06 16.49 21.10
CA GLN A 199 -10.03 15.45 22.13
C GLN A 199 -10.60 14.11 21.64
N ALA A 200 -11.62 14.13 20.77
CA ALA A 200 -12.16 12.92 20.15
C ALA A 200 -11.12 12.20 19.25
N PHE A 201 -10.07 12.91 18.79
CA PHE A 201 -8.94 12.29 18.11
C PHE A 201 -7.91 11.63 19.07
N ASP A 202 -7.95 11.90 20.39
CA ASP A 202 -6.95 11.47 21.40
C ASP A 202 -7.34 10.28 22.30
N ASP A 203 -8.61 9.84 22.26
CA ASP A 203 -9.25 8.82 23.10
C ASP A 203 -8.60 7.39 23.11
N PRO A 204 -8.09 6.83 21.99
CA PRO A 204 -7.61 5.44 21.97
C PRO A 204 -6.35 5.15 22.80
N LYS A 205 -5.46 6.13 22.98
CA LYS A 205 -4.19 5.95 23.72
C LYS A 205 -4.41 5.96 25.23
N GLN A 206 -5.34 6.79 25.70
CA GLN A 206 -5.73 6.83 27.12
C GLN A 206 -6.44 5.54 27.53
N ARG A 207 -7.37 5.04 26.70
CA ARG A 207 -8.00 3.71 26.92
C ARG A 207 -6.99 2.59 26.99
N ALA A 208 -6.00 2.58 26.10
CA ALA A 208 -4.93 1.57 26.11
C ALA A 208 -4.07 1.64 27.39
N ARG A 209 -3.83 2.84 27.95
CA ARG A 209 -3.12 3.00 29.23
C ARG A 209 -3.94 2.49 30.42
N ALA A 210 -5.23 2.83 30.48
CA ALA A 210 -6.12 2.33 31.53
C ALA A 210 -6.20 0.79 31.51
N LEU A 211 -6.31 0.19 30.31
CA LEU A 211 -6.26 -1.26 30.16
C LEU A 211 -4.92 -1.85 30.63
N ALA A 212 -3.81 -1.17 30.36
CA ALA A 212 -2.49 -1.61 30.81
C ALA A 212 -2.37 -1.60 32.34
N GLU A 213 -2.84 -0.55 32.99
CA GLU A 213 -2.88 -0.44 34.46
C GLU A 213 -3.75 -1.54 35.08
N GLU A 214 -4.95 -1.77 34.54
CA GLU A 214 -5.86 -2.81 35.00
C GLU A 214 -5.27 -4.21 34.84
N THR A 215 -4.63 -4.48 33.70
CA THR A 215 -3.97 -5.75 33.43
C THR A 215 -2.81 -6.00 34.40
N LEU A 216 -1.97 -5.00 34.66
CA LEU A 216 -0.89 -5.12 35.64
C LEU A 216 -1.42 -5.41 37.04
N ALA A 217 -2.53 -4.77 37.44
CA ALA A 217 -3.19 -5.06 38.70
C ALA A 217 -3.65 -6.52 38.78
N ILE A 218 -4.25 -7.05 37.71
CA ILE A 218 -4.69 -8.46 37.63
C ILE A 218 -3.50 -9.42 37.73
N LEU A 219 -2.40 -9.17 37.02
CA LEU A 219 -1.21 -10.03 37.05
C LEU A 219 -0.59 -10.07 38.46
N ASN A 220 -0.52 -8.92 39.13
CA ASN A 220 0.00 -8.83 40.50
C ASN A 220 -0.93 -9.51 41.52
N ALA A 221 -2.24 -9.28 41.40
CA ALA A 221 -3.26 -9.85 42.28
C ALA A 221 -3.44 -11.37 42.07
N GLY A 222 -3.15 -11.86 40.86
CA GLY A 222 -3.35 -13.26 40.48
C GLY A 222 -4.82 -13.66 40.34
N HIS A 223 -5.73 -12.69 40.27
CA HIS A 223 -7.16 -12.89 40.08
C HIS A 223 -7.80 -11.64 39.46
N TYR A 224 -9.02 -11.77 38.94
CA TYR A 224 -9.83 -10.65 38.44
C TYR A 224 -11.32 -10.86 38.76
N GLN A 225 -12.14 -9.81 38.63
CA GLN A 225 -13.60 -9.93 38.71
C GLN A 225 -14.19 -10.06 37.31
N ASN A 226 -14.91 -11.14 37.05
CA ASN A 226 -15.58 -11.35 35.76
C ASN A 226 -16.84 -10.45 35.63
N PRO A 227 -17.52 -10.43 34.46
CA PRO A 227 -18.73 -9.64 34.26
C PRO A 227 -19.88 -9.96 35.23
N LEU A 228 -19.88 -11.16 35.81
CA LEU A 228 -20.83 -11.61 36.83
C LEU A 228 -20.40 -11.23 38.26
N ARG A 229 -19.34 -10.41 38.41
CA ARG A 229 -18.71 -10.01 39.69
C ARG A 229 -18.19 -11.16 40.53
N GLN A 230 -17.88 -12.29 39.90
CA GLN A 230 -17.24 -13.42 40.55
C GLN A 230 -15.73 -13.26 40.47
N GLN A 231 -15.04 -13.60 41.56
CA GLN A 231 -13.58 -13.62 41.58
C GLN A 231 -13.07 -14.86 40.84
N VAL A 232 -12.24 -14.64 39.84
CA VAL A 232 -11.66 -15.68 39.00
C VAL A 232 -10.15 -15.74 39.24
N GLU A 233 -9.69 -16.88 39.76
CA GLU A 233 -8.28 -17.12 40.11
C GLU A 233 -7.45 -17.52 38.89
N ILE A 234 -6.35 -16.81 38.64
CA ILE A 234 -5.37 -17.12 37.58
C ILE A 234 -3.96 -17.39 38.11
N ARG A 235 -3.69 -17.10 39.40
CA ARG A 235 -2.34 -17.14 40.02
C ARG A 235 -1.59 -18.42 39.72
N ARG A 236 -2.19 -19.57 40.02
CA ARG A 236 -1.56 -20.88 39.81
C ARG A 236 -1.25 -21.15 38.33
N ALA A 237 -2.16 -20.81 37.43
CA ALA A 237 -1.96 -21.01 36.00
C ALA A 237 -0.86 -20.07 35.47
N LEU A 238 -0.85 -18.82 35.93
CA LEU A 238 0.17 -17.82 35.60
C LEU A 238 1.56 -18.26 36.08
N GLU A 239 1.71 -18.64 37.35
CA GLU A 239 2.97 -19.13 37.92
C GLU A 239 3.51 -20.36 37.16
N GLN A 240 2.62 -21.29 36.77
CA GLN A 240 3.02 -22.44 35.96
C GLN A 240 3.47 -22.06 34.55
N ALA A 241 2.79 -21.11 33.90
CA ALA A 241 3.19 -20.62 32.58
C ALA A 241 4.55 -19.92 32.64
N VAL A 242 4.75 -19.06 33.65
CA VAL A 242 6.03 -18.36 33.91
C VAL A 242 7.15 -19.36 34.17
N GLN A 243 6.95 -20.34 35.06
CA GLN A 243 7.96 -21.35 35.39
C GLN A 243 8.37 -22.22 34.19
N ARG A 244 7.44 -22.44 33.25
CA ARG A 244 7.66 -23.26 32.05
C ARG A 244 8.07 -22.44 30.83
N THR A 245 8.19 -21.12 30.96
CA THR A 245 8.65 -20.26 29.88
C THR A 245 10.12 -20.49 29.62
N THR A 246 10.50 -20.66 28.35
CA THR A 246 11.87 -20.94 27.94
C THR A 246 12.32 -19.97 26.86
N THR A 247 13.55 -19.46 26.98
CA THR A 247 14.23 -18.72 25.91
C THR A 247 15.12 -19.68 25.14
N HIS A 248 14.98 -19.69 23.82
CA HIS A 248 15.79 -20.50 22.92
C HIS A 248 16.82 -19.62 22.21
N ALA A 249 18.09 -20.03 22.25
CA ALA A 249 19.18 -19.33 21.57
C ALA A 249 19.05 -19.46 20.03
N PRO A 250 19.67 -18.58 19.23
CA PRO A 250 19.56 -18.60 17.76
C PRO A 250 19.86 -19.95 17.12
N ASP A 251 20.88 -20.66 17.61
CA ASP A 251 21.42 -21.92 17.10
C ASP A 251 20.58 -23.17 17.45
N GLU A 252 19.66 -23.09 18.41
CA GLU A 252 18.76 -24.20 18.74
C GLU A 252 17.83 -24.55 17.56
N PHE A 253 17.34 -25.78 17.44
CA PHE A 253 16.44 -26.20 16.35
C PHE A 253 16.98 -26.03 14.90
N ALA A 254 18.21 -25.53 14.69
CA ALA A 254 18.78 -25.25 13.37
C ALA A 254 18.93 -26.47 12.45
N ARG A 255 18.82 -27.70 12.99
CA ARG A 255 18.89 -28.97 12.25
C ARG A 255 18.06 -30.07 12.93
N ARG A 256 16.78 -30.23 12.56
CA ARG A 256 16.04 -31.52 12.59
C ARG A 256 14.56 -31.34 12.15
N PRO A 257 14.21 -31.63 10.89
CA PRO A 257 12.84 -32.06 10.59
C PRO A 257 12.63 -33.45 11.22
N ARG A 258 11.56 -33.64 12.01
CA ARG A 258 11.15 -34.99 12.48
C ARG A 258 10.88 -35.91 11.26
N LYS A 259 11.19 -37.21 11.40
CA LYS A 259 11.00 -38.26 10.38
C LYS A 259 9.59 -38.19 9.76
N LYS A 260 9.53 -38.27 8.43
CA LYS A 260 8.30 -38.35 7.61
C LYS A 260 7.30 -39.35 8.23
N THR A 261 6.25 -38.86 8.87
CA THR A 261 5.13 -39.71 9.32
C THR A 261 4.36 -40.20 8.10
N ARG A 262 4.08 -41.51 8.08
CA ARG A 262 3.64 -42.29 6.92
C ARG A 262 2.22 -41.98 6.42
N ASN A 263 1.49 -41.07 7.07
CA ASN A 263 0.13 -40.63 6.74
C ASN A 263 0.09 -39.10 6.64
N ARG A 264 0.41 -38.53 5.46
CA ARG A 264 0.32 -37.09 5.22
C ARG A 264 -1.15 -36.65 5.14
N ARG A 265 -1.62 -35.91 6.15
CA ARG A 265 -2.82 -35.07 6.01
C ARG A 265 -2.36 -33.70 5.49
N GLN A 266 -3.09 -33.12 4.54
CA GLN A 266 -2.81 -31.78 4.03
C GLN A 266 -3.02 -30.74 5.14
N THR A 267 -2.07 -29.80 5.30
CA THR A 267 -2.20 -28.67 6.24
C THR A 267 -3.38 -27.79 5.80
N ARG A 268 -4.37 -27.56 6.66
CA ARG A 268 -5.45 -26.60 6.37
C ARG A 268 -4.93 -25.17 6.55
N ILE A 269 -4.88 -24.38 5.49
CA ILE A 269 -4.48 -22.98 5.55
C ILE A 269 -5.72 -22.09 5.45
N GLU A 270 -5.85 -21.12 6.36
CA GLU A 270 -6.96 -20.18 6.42
C GLU A 270 -6.44 -18.75 6.60
N ILE A 271 -7.01 -17.79 5.86
CA ILE A 271 -6.66 -16.38 5.96
C ILE A 271 -7.90 -15.65 6.51
N HIS A 272 -7.78 -15.07 7.69
CA HIS A 272 -8.87 -14.41 8.39
C HIS A 272 -8.60 -12.91 8.48
N GLN A 273 -9.53 -12.10 7.95
CA GLN A 273 -9.49 -10.66 8.15
C GLN A 273 -9.99 -10.31 9.54
N ALA A 274 -9.14 -10.48 10.54
CA ALA A 274 -9.48 -10.25 11.94
C ALA A 274 -8.22 -10.01 12.78
N PRO A 275 -8.34 -9.29 13.92
CA PRO A 275 -7.28 -9.23 14.92
C PRO A 275 -6.95 -10.63 15.46
N THR A 276 -5.67 -10.86 15.82
CA THR A 276 -5.19 -12.15 16.35
C THR A 276 -6.03 -12.64 17.54
N LEU A 277 -6.38 -11.75 18.47
CA LEU A 277 -7.13 -12.09 19.67
C LEU A 277 -8.56 -12.61 19.37
N LYS A 278 -9.21 -12.07 18.34
CA LYS A 278 -10.53 -12.52 17.89
C LYS A 278 -10.48 -13.95 17.32
N VAL A 279 -9.43 -14.25 16.55
CA VAL A 279 -9.20 -15.61 16.02
C VAL A 279 -8.84 -16.59 17.14
N MET A 280 -8.07 -16.15 18.15
CA MET A 280 -7.77 -16.98 19.31
C MET A 280 -9.03 -17.41 20.05
N GLN A 281 -9.97 -16.49 20.31
CA GLN A 281 -11.25 -16.80 20.96
C GLN A 281 -12.08 -17.80 20.16
N ALA A 282 -12.22 -17.57 18.85
CA ALA A 282 -12.97 -18.48 17.98
C ALA A 282 -12.40 -19.92 17.96
N LEU A 283 -11.13 -20.10 18.34
CA LEU A 283 -10.45 -21.40 18.37
C LEU A 283 -10.25 -21.97 19.78
N ALA A 284 -10.59 -21.22 20.83
CA ALA A 284 -10.31 -21.57 22.23
C ALA A 284 -10.99 -22.87 22.67
N ASP A 285 -12.22 -23.14 22.22
CA ASP A 285 -13.03 -24.28 22.66
C ASP A 285 -12.73 -25.61 21.93
N GLY A 286 -11.85 -25.62 20.93
CA GLY A 286 -11.69 -26.78 20.04
C GLY A 286 -10.28 -27.33 19.84
N ARG A 287 -9.22 -26.61 20.24
CA ARG A 287 -7.84 -26.92 19.76
C ARG A 287 -6.80 -26.89 20.88
N ARG A 288 -6.64 -28.04 21.57
CA ARG A 288 -5.70 -28.25 22.70
C ARG A 288 -4.21 -28.01 22.39
N SER A 289 -3.81 -27.87 21.13
CA SER A 289 -2.42 -27.67 20.69
C SER A 289 -2.22 -26.35 19.92
N LEU A 290 -3.02 -25.33 20.22
CA LEU A 290 -2.94 -24.01 19.59
C LEU A 290 -1.71 -23.22 20.08
N VAL A 291 -0.95 -22.65 19.14
CA VAL A 291 0.14 -21.70 19.43
C VAL A 291 0.01 -20.44 18.59
N VAL A 292 0.29 -19.30 19.20
CA VAL A 292 0.19 -17.97 18.58
C VAL A 292 1.57 -17.35 18.46
N LEU A 293 1.89 -16.80 17.28
CA LEU A 293 3.07 -15.96 17.10
C LEU A 293 2.80 -14.54 17.64
N ASN A 294 3.50 -14.17 18.72
CA ASN A 294 3.60 -12.80 19.20
C ASN A 294 4.66 -12.03 18.39
N PHE A 295 4.26 -10.88 17.82
CA PHE A 295 5.12 -9.99 17.04
C PHE A 295 5.93 -9.12 18.00
N ALA A 296 6.87 -9.77 18.68
CA ALA A 296 7.51 -9.25 19.87
C ALA A 296 8.43 -8.05 19.60
N ASP A 297 8.45 -7.10 20.52
CA ASP A 297 9.50 -6.10 20.61
C ASP A 297 10.82 -6.74 21.05
N ALA A 298 11.92 -6.36 20.40
CA ALA A 298 13.24 -6.94 20.67
C ALA A 298 13.88 -6.44 21.98
N PHE A 299 13.40 -5.32 22.52
CA PHE A 299 14.08 -4.57 23.58
C PHE A 299 13.28 -4.51 24.87
N GLU A 300 11.95 -4.47 24.79
CA GLU A 300 11.09 -4.30 25.96
C GLU A 300 9.99 -5.39 26.03
N PRO A 301 9.82 -6.09 27.16
CA PRO A 301 8.69 -7.00 27.37
C PRO A 301 7.33 -6.31 27.16
N GLY A 302 6.57 -6.77 26.18
CA GLY A 302 5.29 -6.16 25.80
C GLY A 302 5.43 -4.82 25.06
N GLY A 303 6.65 -4.41 24.71
CA GLY A 303 6.96 -3.18 24.01
C GLY A 303 6.35 -1.95 24.67
N SER A 304 5.64 -1.14 23.87
CA SER A 304 5.02 0.10 24.33
C SER A 304 3.72 -0.07 25.13
N PHE A 305 3.38 -1.28 25.60
CA PHE A 305 2.13 -1.59 26.31
C PHE A 305 1.84 -0.62 27.45
N ARG A 306 2.79 -0.46 28.38
CA ARG A 306 2.69 0.44 29.55
C ARG A 306 2.49 1.91 29.15
N ARG A 307 2.84 2.28 27.92
CA ARG A 307 2.73 3.65 27.38
C ARG A 307 1.46 3.87 26.55
N GLY A 308 0.59 2.87 26.44
CA GLY A 308 -0.64 2.90 25.62
C GLY A 308 -0.43 2.49 24.16
N GLY A 309 0.56 1.61 23.91
CA GLY A 309 0.75 1.00 22.60
C GLY A 309 -0.42 0.11 22.20
N ARG A 310 -0.63 -0.06 20.89
CA ARG A 310 -1.81 -0.76 20.32
C ARG A 310 -1.44 -1.70 19.16
N ALA A 311 -0.19 -2.11 19.05
CA ALA A 311 0.19 -3.14 18.08
C ALA A 311 -0.21 -4.52 18.60
N GLN A 312 -0.01 -5.55 17.77
CA GLN A 312 -0.44 -6.92 18.07
C GLN A 312 0.09 -7.43 19.43
N GLU A 313 1.38 -7.25 19.73
CA GLU A 313 1.95 -7.63 21.02
C GLU A 313 1.24 -6.95 22.19
N GLN A 314 0.99 -5.64 22.11
CA GLN A 314 0.32 -4.89 23.19
C GLN A 314 -1.09 -5.40 23.45
N THR A 315 -1.81 -5.78 22.40
CA THR A 315 -3.14 -6.40 22.53
C THR A 315 -3.05 -7.79 23.18
N LEU A 316 -2.06 -8.61 22.82
CA LEU A 316 -1.88 -9.95 23.41
C LEU A 316 -1.51 -9.88 24.89
N VAL A 317 -0.58 -9.00 25.28
CA VAL A 317 -0.19 -8.84 26.69
C VAL A 317 -1.29 -8.17 27.51
N GLY A 318 -2.11 -7.29 26.92
CA GLY A 318 -3.26 -6.68 27.59
C GLY A 318 -4.39 -7.65 27.88
N ALA A 319 -4.49 -8.75 27.13
CA ALA A 319 -5.56 -9.73 27.28
C ALA A 319 -5.14 -11.00 28.03
N SER A 320 -3.87 -11.14 28.42
CA SER A 320 -3.33 -12.40 28.93
C SER A 320 -2.19 -12.25 29.94
N GLY A 321 -1.77 -13.38 30.50
CA GLY A 321 -0.59 -13.51 31.36
C GLY A 321 0.77 -13.38 30.64
N LEU A 322 0.77 -13.05 29.34
CA LEU A 322 1.98 -13.13 28.51
C LEU A 322 3.08 -12.17 29.00
N LEU A 323 2.72 -11.00 29.53
CA LEU A 323 3.71 -10.03 30.03
C LEU A 323 4.62 -10.64 31.11
N SER A 324 4.07 -11.36 32.09
CA SER A 324 4.84 -12.00 33.16
C SER A 324 5.77 -13.09 32.63
N CYS A 325 5.40 -13.75 31.52
CA CYS A 325 6.25 -14.74 30.86
C CYS A 325 7.39 -14.06 30.10
N LEU A 326 7.10 -12.98 29.37
CA LEU A 326 8.10 -12.19 28.65
C LEU A 326 9.15 -11.60 29.60
N GLU A 327 8.75 -11.12 30.77
CA GLU A 327 9.67 -10.57 31.78
C GLU A 327 10.71 -11.58 32.28
N GLN A 328 10.47 -12.89 32.16
CA GLN A 328 11.48 -13.93 32.47
C GLN A 328 12.50 -14.15 31.34
N GLY A 329 12.20 -13.68 30.13
CA GLY A 329 13.02 -13.90 28.93
C GLY A 329 14.25 -13.00 28.85
N THR A 330 14.94 -12.71 29.95
CA THR A 330 16.06 -11.73 29.99
C THR A 330 17.11 -11.99 28.92
N LYS A 331 17.48 -13.26 28.70
CA LYS A 331 18.43 -13.69 27.67
C LYS A 331 18.01 -13.30 26.25
N PHE A 332 16.72 -13.24 25.96
CA PHE A 332 16.22 -12.79 24.65
C PHE A 332 16.52 -11.30 24.46
N TYR A 333 16.23 -10.47 25.45
CA TYR A 333 16.44 -9.02 25.37
C TYR A 333 17.94 -8.64 25.40
N GLU A 334 18.73 -9.37 26.18
CA GLU A 334 20.19 -9.20 26.24
C GLU A 334 20.86 -9.39 24.87
N GLN A 335 20.35 -10.31 24.04
CA GLN A 335 20.85 -10.54 22.69
C GLN A 335 20.58 -9.39 21.70
N HIS A 336 19.75 -8.42 22.07
CA HIS A 336 19.41 -7.27 21.23
C HIS A 336 19.99 -5.95 21.76
N LEU A 337 20.91 -6.00 22.74
CA LEU A 337 21.51 -4.79 23.31
C LEU A 337 22.37 -3.99 22.31
N ASP A 338 22.88 -4.65 21.26
CA ASP A 338 23.60 -4.01 20.16
C ASP A 338 22.71 -3.08 19.31
N ARG A 339 21.38 -3.20 19.48
CA ARG A 339 20.35 -2.47 18.73
C ARG A 339 20.47 -2.66 17.22
N ASP A 340 21.01 -3.79 16.77
CA ASP A 340 20.99 -4.13 15.34
C ASP A 340 19.52 -4.27 14.89
N PRO A 341 19.06 -3.50 13.88
CA PRO A 341 17.73 -3.63 13.30
C PRO A 341 17.37 -5.01 12.74
N PHE A 342 18.34 -5.88 12.50
CA PHE A 342 18.09 -7.28 12.14
C PHE A 342 17.57 -8.10 13.30
N HIS A 343 17.91 -7.72 14.53
CA HIS A 343 17.70 -8.51 15.73
C HIS A 343 18.31 -9.93 15.61
N SER A 344 18.05 -10.80 16.58
CA SER A 344 18.55 -12.18 16.58
C SER A 344 17.43 -13.18 16.27
N ASP A 345 17.80 -14.44 16.05
CA ASP A 345 16.85 -15.55 15.87
C ASP A 345 16.47 -16.23 17.19
N ALA A 346 16.78 -15.60 18.34
CA ALA A 346 16.24 -16.06 19.61
C ALA A 346 14.72 -15.89 19.65
N LEU A 347 14.09 -16.74 20.45
CA LEU A 347 12.65 -16.65 20.71
C LEU A 347 12.34 -17.05 22.15
N ILE A 348 11.20 -16.61 22.64
CA ILE A 348 10.63 -17.04 23.91
C ILE A 348 9.42 -17.93 23.62
N TYR A 349 9.40 -19.12 24.22
CA TYR A 349 8.25 -20.01 24.21
C TYR A 349 7.57 -19.97 25.59
N ALA A 350 6.29 -19.61 25.62
CA ALA A 350 5.49 -19.53 26.84
C ALA A 350 4.27 -20.48 26.72
N PRO A 351 4.26 -21.62 27.44
CA PRO A 351 3.18 -22.59 27.35
C PRO A 351 2.00 -22.24 28.27
N ALA A 352 0.78 -22.48 27.80
CA ALA A 352 -0.46 -22.44 28.60
C ALA A 352 -0.68 -21.13 29.40
N VAL A 353 -0.35 -20.00 28.79
CA VAL A 353 -0.58 -18.66 29.34
C VAL A 353 -2.09 -18.40 29.48
N PRO A 354 -2.58 -17.97 30.65
CA PRO A 354 -4.01 -17.68 30.84
C PRO A 354 -4.41 -16.43 30.04
N VAL A 355 -5.39 -16.57 29.15
CA VAL A 355 -6.06 -15.46 28.45
C VAL A 355 -7.35 -15.15 29.19
N PHE A 356 -7.52 -13.90 29.60
CA PHE A 356 -8.61 -13.47 30.49
C PHE A 356 -9.40 -12.27 29.96
N ARG A 357 -9.11 -11.76 28.75
CA ARG A 357 -9.96 -10.77 28.06
C ARG A 357 -10.38 -11.21 26.66
N ASP A 358 -11.53 -10.70 26.24
CA ASP A 358 -12.01 -10.82 24.87
C ASP A 358 -11.35 -9.79 23.91
N ALA A 359 -11.75 -9.80 22.63
CA ALA A 359 -11.16 -8.93 21.60
C ALA A 359 -11.62 -7.47 21.74
N GLU A 360 -12.71 -7.26 22.46
CA GLU A 360 -13.32 -5.98 22.78
C GLU A 360 -12.77 -5.39 24.10
N GLY A 361 -11.96 -6.17 24.84
CA GLY A 361 -11.26 -5.77 26.06
C GLY A 361 -12.00 -6.10 27.36
N ALA A 362 -13.14 -6.78 27.29
CA ALA A 362 -13.89 -7.20 28.47
C ALA A 362 -13.27 -8.46 29.11
N LEU A 363 -13.36 -8.55 30.43
CA LEU A 363 -12.88 -9.72 31.18
C LEU A 363 -13.76 -10.95 30.90
N LEU A 364 -13.14 -12.11 30.71
CA LEU A 364 -13.83 -13.36 30.41
C LEU A 364 -14.46 -13.98 31.66
N GLU A 365 -15.57 -14.70 31.52
CA GLU A 365 -16.14 -15.47 32.65
C GLU A 365 -15.19 -16.56 33.15
N GLN A 366 -14.51 -17.24 32.22
CA GLN A 366 -13.47 -18.23 32.50
C GLN A 366 -12.26 -17.99 31.59
N PRO A 367 -11.04 -18.00 32.13
CA PRO A 367 -9.83 -17.85 31.33
C PRO A 367 -9.53 -19.17 30.62
N TYR A 368 -8.89 -19.09 29.46
CA TYR A 368 -8.44 -20.26 28.71
C TYR A 368 -6.92 -20.23 28.50
N PRO A 369 -6.24 -21.39 28.48
CA PRO A 369 -4.80 -21.44 28.26
C PRO A 369 -4.46 -21.30 26.76
N CYS A 370 -3.41 -20.55 26.45
CA CYS A 370 -2.86 -20.43 25.09
C CYS A 370 -1.33 -20.47 25.12
N ALA A 371 -0.71 -21.13 24.14
CA ALA A 371 0.74 -21.09 23.99
C ALA A 371 1.17 -19.92 23.08
N PHE A 372 2.29 -19.28 23.40
CA PHE A 372 2.85 -18.20 22.61
C PHE A 372 4.31 -18.48 22.23
N ILE A 373 4.65 -18.17 20.99
CA ILE A 373 6.04 -18.02 20.53
C ILE A 373 6.25 -16.52 20.30
N SER A 374 7.20 -15.92 21.01
CA SER A 374 7.54 -14.50 20.88
C SER A 374 8.88 -14.37 20.17
N ALA A 375 8.84 -13.73 18.99
CA ALA A 375 10.02 -13.50 18.16
C ALA A 375 9.91 -12.12 17.49
N SER A 376 11.03 -11.40 17.44
CA SER A 376 11.09 -10.09 16.79
C SER A 376 11.31 -10.23 15.29
N ALA A 377 10.46 -9.59 14.48
CA ALA A 377 10.71 -9.47 13.04
C ALA A 377 11.87 -8.50 12.79
N VAL A 378 12.54 -8.64 11.65
CA VAL A 378 13.52 -7.65 11.21
C VAL A 378 12.86 -6.26 11.10
N ASN A 379 13.49 -5.22 11.64
CA ASN A 379 13.00 -3.85 11.49
C ASN A 379 13.48 -3.26 10.14
N ALA A 380 12.81 -3.69 9.07
CA ALA A 380 13.11 -3.27 7.69
C ALA A 380 13.13 -1.74 7.54
N ARG A 381 12.19 -1.01 8.15
CA ARG A 381 12.17 0.46 8.14
C ARG A 381 13.46 1.06 8.73
N ALA A 382 13.93 0.55 9.86
CA ALA A 382 15.18 1.03 10.45
C ALA A 382 16.40 0.66 9.59
N ILE A 383 16.39 -0.49 8.90
CA ILE A 383 17.43 -0.86 7.93
C ILE A 383 17.44 0.11 6.76
N GLU A 384 16.30 0.38 6.14
CA GLU A 384 16.21 1.36 5.04
C GLU A 384 16.72 2.74 5.44
N GLN A 385 16.50 3.15 6.70
CA GLN A 385 16.91 4.46 7.21
C GLN A 385 18.37 4.54 7.62
N ARG A 386 18.90 3.50 8.27
CA ARG A 386 20.21 3.53 8.95
C ARG A 386 21.28 2.69 8.25
N SER A 387 20.89 1.67 7.49
CA SER A 387 21.79 0.72 6.86
C SER A 387 21.20 0.14 5.56
N PRO A 388 20.78 0.99 4.58
CA PRO A 388 20.09 0.53 3.37
C PRO A 388 20.92 -0.46 2.54
N GLN A 389 22.25 -0.44 2.68
CA GLN A 389 23.15 -1.42 2.06
C GLN A 389 22.95 -2.86 2.54
N ARG A 390 22.35 -3.06 3.72
CA ARG A 390 22.04 -4.38 4.30
C ARG A 390 20.63 -4.86 3.92
N ARG A 391 19.85 -4.06 3.16
CA ARG A 391 18.45 -4.35 2.81
C ARG A 391 18.24 -5.76 2.26
N ASP A 392 19.15 -6.26 1.45
CA ASP A 392 18.99 -7.58 0.80
C ASP A 392 19.09 -8.73 1.81
N GLU A 393 19.75 -8.52 2.97
CA GLU A 393 19.79 -9.50 4.07
C GLU A 393 18.41 -9.72 4.72
N ILE A 394 17.45 -8.79 4.56
CA ILE A 394 16.13 -8.85 5.21
C ILE A 394 15.41 -10.16 4.85
N THR A 395 15.46 -10.54 3.57
CA THR A 395 14.78 -11.75 3.08
C THR A 395 15.34 -12.99 3.75
N GLU A 396 16.67 -13.13 3.78
CA GLU A 396 17.35 -14.28 4.37
C GLU A 396 17.10 -14.36 5.88
N ARG A 397 17.26 -13.25 6.59
CA ARG A 397 17.07 -13.19 8.05
C ARG A 397 15.62 -13.48 8.45
N MET A 398 14.66 -12.94 7.71
CA MET A 398 13.24 -13.27 7.94
C MET A 398 12.95 -14.75 7.65
N ALA A 399 13.49 -15.31 6.57
CA ALA A 399 13.30 -16.72 6.23
C ALA A 399 13.85 -17.66 7.31
N GLN A 400 15.09 -17.43 7.76
CA GLN A 400 15.75 -18.17 8.84
C GLN A 400 14.91 -18.12 10.13
N ARG A 401 14.42 -16.93 10.49
CA ARG A 401 13.60 -16.76 11.70
C ARG A 401 12.22 -17.38 11.59
N MET A 402 11.58 -17.35 10.42
CA MET A 402 10.32 -18.07 10.19
C MET A 402 10.50 -19.59 10.34
N GLN A 403 11.57 -20.15 9.75
CA GLN A 403 11.90 -21.56 9.94
C GLN A 403 12.10 -21.90 11.41
N LYS A 404 12.76 -21.03 12.17
CA LYS A 404 12.96 -21.18 13.61
C LYS A 404 11.64 -21.18 14.40
N VAL A 405 10.74 -20.24 14.11
CA VAL A 405 9.39 -20.17 14.73
C VAL A 405 8.60 -21.45 14.47
N LEU A 406 8.57 -21.92 13.21
CA LEU A 406 7.86 -23.14 12.84
C LEU A 406 8.50 -24.39 13.46
N SER A 407 9.83 -24.46 13.51
CA SER A 407 10.57 -25.55 14.17
C SER A 407 10.26 -25.61 15.67
N CYS A 408 10.17 -24.45 16.33
CA CYS A 408 9.77 -24.37 17.73
C CYS A 408 8.35 -24.91 17.93
N ALA A 409 7.39 -24.48 17.11
CA ALA A 409 6.01 -25.01 17.16
C ALA A 409 5.98 -26.54 16.98
N GLN A 410 6.74 -27.08 16.03
CA GLN A 410 6.84 -28.53 15.82
C GLN A 410 7.50 -29.26 17.00
N ALA A 411 8.58 -28.70 17.57
CA ALA A 411 9.33 -29.30 18.67
C ALA A 411 8.46 -29.44 19.93
N TYR A 412 7.60 -28.46 20.18
CA TYR A 412 6.62 -28.45 21.27
C TYR A 412 5.27 -29.09 20.90
N ASP A 413 5.21 -29.83 19.79
CA ASP A 413 4.05 -30.64 19.38
C ASP A 413 2.76 -29.83 19.13
N HIS A 414 2.91 -28.59 18.67
CA HIS A 414 1.77 -27.77 18.24
C HIS A 414 1.35 -28.10 16.82
N HIS A 415 0.07 -28.43 16.64
CA HIS A 415 -0.51 -28.73 15.32
C HIS A 415 -1.40 -27.61 14.76
N HIS A 416 -1.71 -26.60 15.56
CA HIS A 416 -2.59 -25.50 15.19
C HIS A 416 -1.88 -24.18 15.44
N LEU A 417 -1.62 -23.41 14.39
CA LEU A 417 -0.85 -22.16 14.48
C LEU A 417 -1.75 -20.97 14.15
N ILE A 418 -1.62 -19.88 14.91
CA ILE A 418 -2.07 -18.55 14.51
C ILE A 418 -0.84 -17.71 14.22
N LEU A 419 -0.70 -17.33 12.95
CA LEU A 419 0.34 -16.45 12.41
C LEU A 419 -0.33 -15.14 11.93
N GLY A 420 0.39 -14.34 11.16
CA GLY A 420 -0.16 -13.16 10.50
C GLY A 420 0.92 -12.36 9.75
N ALA A 421 0.63 -11.09 9.50
CA ALA A 421 1.51 -10.16 8.79
C ALA A 421 2.69 -9.67 9.67
N TRP A 422 3.53 -10.61 10.09
CA TRP A 422 4.62 -10.39 11.04
C TRP A 422 5.63 -9.36 10.50
N GLY A 423 5.80 -8.26 11.24
CA GLY A 423 6.72 -7.18 10.87
C GLY A 423 6.23 -6.23 9.77
N CYS A 424 5.01 -6.38 9.25
CA CYS A 424 4.50 -5.57 8.14
C CYS A 424 3.98 -4.17 8.54
N GLY A 425 3.83 -3.91 9.85
CA GLY A 425 3.36 -2.63 10.38
C GLY A 425 4.49 -1.62 10.57
N THR A 426 4.78 -1.29 11.83
CA THR A 426 5.80 -0.31 12.23
C THR A 426 7.19 -0.65 11.69
N PHE A 427 7.53 -1.95 11.66
CA PHE A 427 8.81 -2.47 11.18
C PHE A 427 8.94 -2.46 9.66
N GLY A 428 7.86 -2.27 8.90
CA GLY A 428 7.91 -1.96 7.47
C GLY A 428 8.31 -3.10 6.54
N ASN A 429 8.20 -4.37 6.94
CA ASN A 429 8.40 -5.50 6.03
C ASN A 429 7.30 -5.53 4.96
N SER A 430 7.66 -5.95 3.74
CA SER A 430 6.68 -6.13 2.66
C SER A 430 5.71 -7.27 3.01
N PRO A 431 4.38 -7.06 2.99
CA PRO A 431 3.41 -8.14 3.17
C PRO A 431 3.56 -9.27 2.16
N THR A 432 3.89 -8.94 0.91
CA THR A 432 4.14 -9.92 -0.15
C THR A 432 5.36 -10.79 0.16
N LEU A 433 6.44 -10.21 0.68
CA LEU A 433 7.62 -10.96 1.10
C LEU A 433 7.28 -11.90 2.25
N VAL A 434 6.60 -11.40 3.29
CA VAL A 434 6.25 -12.18 4.48
C VAL A 434 5.30 -13.32 4.13
N ALA A 435 4.28 -13.07 3.31
CA ALA A 435 3.35 -14.10 2.82
C ALA A 435 4.10 -15.19 2.05
N ARG A 436 4.98 -14.81 1.12
CA ARG A 436 5.78 -15.75 0.32
C ARG A 436 6.70 -16.61 1.19
N LEU A 437 7.41 -16.02 2.14
CA LEU A 437 8.33 -16.77 3.00
C LEU A 437 7.60 -17.80 3.88
N PHE A 438 6.43 -17.45 4.41
CA PHE A 438 5.59 -18.43 5.12
C PHE A 438 5.05 -19.50 4.17
N PHE A 439 4.65 -19.13 2.95
CA PHE A 439 4.21 -20.08 1.93
C PHE A 439 5.31 -21.09 1.62
N ASP A 440 6.53 -20.63 1.31
CA ASP A 440 7.68 -21.47 0.99
C ASP A 440 8.00 -22.42 2.14
N ALA A 441 8.03 -21.92 3.38
CA ALA A 441 8.31 -22.75 4.55
C ALA A 441 7.24 -23.83 4.77
N LEU A 442 5.96 -23.48 4.63
CA LEU A 442 4.83 -24.39 4.84
C LEU A 442 4.64 -25.42 3.72
N GLN A 443 5.04 -25.10 2.49
CA GLN A 443 4.97 -26.01 1.34
C GLN A 443 6.21 -26.89 1.18
N ARG A 444 7.34 -26.52 1.81
CA ARG A 444 8.61 -27.27 1.72
C ARG A 444 8.91 -28.01 3.02
N ASP A 445 9.54 -27.33 3.96
CA ASP A 445 10.12 -27.94 5.15
C ASP A 445 9.06 -28.40 6.16
N PHE A 446 7.90 -27.73 6.16
CA PHE A 446 6.79 -27.98 7.09
C PHE A 446 5.53 -28.53 6.41
N GLU A 447 5.66 -29.07 5.20
CA GLU A 447 4.56 -29.67 4.45
C GLU A 447 3.87 -30.80 5.25
N GLY A 448 2.60 -30.60 5.60
CA GLY A 448 1.80 -31.56 6.37
C GLY A 448 2.23 -31.75 7.83
N VAL A 449 3.14 -30.92 8.35
CA VAL A 449 3.58 -30.97 9.76
C VAL A 449 2.47 -30.46 10.69
N PHE A 450 1.77 -29.41 10.25
CA PHE A 450 0.69 -28.79 11.01
C PHE A 450 -0.66 -29.26 10.50
N ARG A 451 -1.63 -29.42 11.40
CA ARG A 451 -3.02 -29.72 11.02
C ARG A 451 -3.72 -28.49 10.47
N SER A 452 -3.44 -27.30 11.03
CA SER A 452 -3.94 -26.05 10.49
C SER A 452 -3.02 -24.86 10.76
N VAL A 453 -2.98 -23.91 9.84
CA VAL A 453 -2.34 -22.61 10.01
C VAL A 453 -3.36 -21.52 9.67
N VAL A 454 -3.60 -20.61 10.60
CA VAL A 454 -4.48 -19.46 10.41
C VAL A 454 -3.64 -18.18 10.37
N PHE A 455 -3.74 -17.41 9.30
CA PHE A 455 -3.16 -16.07 9.23
C PHE A 455 -4.22 -15.05 9.67
N ALA A 456 -4.08 -14.51 10.88
CA ALA A 456 -4.97 -13.48 11.42
C ALA A 456 -4.43 -12.09 11.06
N ILE A 457 -5.10 -11.39 10.13
CA ILE A 457 -4.62 -10.14 9.55
C ILE A 457 -5.73 -9.09 9.61
N GLN A 458 -5.52 -8.00 10.34
CA GLN A 458 -6.55 -6.98 10.53
C GLN A 458 -6.76 -6.08 9.28
N ASP A 459 -5.68 -5.75 8.57
CA ASP A 459 -5.72 -4.90 7.37
C ASP A 459 -6.19 -5.69 6.14
N GLU A 460 -7.28 -5.25 5.49
CA GLU A 460 -7.90 -5.96 4.37
C GLU A 460 -6.92 -6.13 3.19
N ARG A 461 -6.22 -5.07 2.80
CA ARG A 461 -5.27 -5.12 1.69
C ARG A 461 -4.14 -6.12 1.95
N THR A 462 -3.65 -6.18 3.18
CA THR A 462 -2.66 -7.17 3.59
C THR A 462 -3.25 -8.58 3.60
N ALA A 463 -4.50 -8.74 4.05
CA ALA A 463 -5.19 -10.02 4.01
C ALA A 463 -5.36 -10.52 2.57
N GLU A 464 -5.73 -9.65 1.63
CA GLU A 464 -5.81 -9.96 0.19
C GLU A 464 -4.48 -10.48 -0.37
N ILE A 465 -3.35 -9.83 -0.04
CA ILE A 465 -2.02 -10.30 -0.46
C ILE A 465 -1.74 -11.72 0.03
N PHE A 466 -2.11 -12.03 1.28
CA PHE A 466 -1.96 -13.39 1.81
C PHE A 466 -2.92 -14.37 1.13
N ARG A 467 -4.19 -13.99 0.90
CA ARG A 467 -5.15 -14.85 0.15
C ARG A 467 -4.64 -15.16 -1.25
N GLU A 468 -4.11 -14.17 -1.96
CA GLU A 468 -3.51 -14.34 -3.28
C GLU A 468 -2.31 -15.29 -3.25
N GLN A 469 -1.42 -15.13 -2.27
CA GLN A 469 -0.24 -15.99 -2.12
C GLN A 469 -0.59 -17.46 -1.78
N PHE A 470 -1.66 -17.68 -1.02
CA PHE A 470 -2.09 -19.02 -0.58
C PHE A 470 -3.26 -19.58 -1.42
N LYS A 471 -3.60 -18.92 -2.53
CA LYS A 471 -4.68 -19.33 -3.45
C LYS A 471 -4.42 -20.75 -3.98
N GLY A 472 -5.39 -21.65 -3.77
CA GLY A 472 -5.27 -23.09 -4.11
C GLY A 472 -4.84 -24.00 -2.94
N ALA A 473 -4.37 -23.44 -1.82
CA ALA A 473 -4.14 -24.17 -0.56
C ALA A 473 -5.23 -23.95 0.50
N GLU A 474 -6.19 -23.05 0.23
CA GLU A 474 -7.31 -22.75 1.12
C GLU A 474 -8.41 -23.83 1.06
N GLN A 475 -8.89 -24.26 2.23
CA GLN A 475 -10.11 -25.06 2.36
C GLN A 475 -11.14 -24.29 3.21
N SER A 476 -12.24 -23.88 2.57
CA SER A 476 -13.23 -22.94 3.11
C SER A 476 -13.74 -23.27 4.53
N SER A 477 -13.60 -22.23 5.35
CA SER A 477 -14.33 -21.78 6.57
C SER A 477 -14.74 -22.73 7.71
N ILE A 478 -14.61 -22.18 8.92
CA ILE A 478 -15.32 -22.58 10.15
C ILE A 478 -16.77 -22.07 10.00
N PRO A 479 -17.80 -22.83 10.45
CA PRO A 479 -19.18 -22.32 10.44
C PRO A 479 -19.30 -21.08 11.31
N ALA A 480 -20.15 -20.13 10.91
CA ALA A 480 -20.55 -19.01 11.76
C ALA A 480 -20.98 -19.52 13.16
N PRO A 481 -20.75 -18.76 14.24
CA PRO A 481 -21.17 -19.17 15.57
C PRO A 481 -22.69 -19.40 15.57
N MET A 482 -23.10 -20.67 15.68
CA MET A 482 -24.46 -21.01 15.99
C MET A 482 -24.78 -20.39 17.34
N ALA A 483 -25.83 -19.56 17.39
CA ALA A 483 -26.51 -19.26 18.64
C ALA A 483 -26.83 -20.60 19.31
N VAL A 484 -26.23 -20.85 20.47
CA VAL A 484 -26.57 -22.00 21.31
C VAL A 484 -27.87 -21.63 22.03
N PRO A 485 -29.01 -22.29 21.77
CA PRO A 485 -30.11 -22.28 22.71
C PRO A 485 -29.66 -23.14 23.89
N MET A 486 -29.63 -22.56 25.09
CA MET A 486 -29.62 -23.30 26.34
C MET A 486 -30.75 -24.34 26.30
N MET A 487 -30.42 -25.64 26.34
CA MET A 487 -31.34 -26.64 26.88
C MET A 487 -30.61 -27.70 27.67
N MET A 488 -31.19 -27.94 28.83
CA MET A 488 -30.81 -28.85 29.90
C MET A 488 -30.84 -30.31 29.45
N SER A 489 -29.95 -31.09 30.05
CA SER A 489 -30.07 -32.50 30.46
C SER A 489 -30.95 -33.44 29.62
N ARG A 490 -30.31 -34.44 29.01
CA ARG A 490 -30.94 -35.66 28.49
C ARG A 490 -31.61 -36.46 29.62
N GLU A 491 -32.90 -36.76 29.45
CA GLU A 491 -33.50 -38.02 29.90
C GLU A 491 -34.06 -38.79 28.70
N LEU A 492 -34.30 -40.08 28.95
CA LEU A 492 -34.44 -41.19 28.01
C LEU A 492 -35.66 -41.12 27.05
N SER A 493 -35.50 -41.86 25.95
CA SER A 493 -36.44 -42.32 24.90
C SER A 493 -37.82 -42.82 25.43
N PRO A 494 -38.89 -43.09 24.61
CA PRO A 494 -38.85 -43.48 23.18
C PRO A 494 -40.03 -43.08 22.23
N SER A 495 -39.78 -43.34 20.94
CA SER A 495 -40.67 -43.95 19.91
C SER A 495 -41.77 -43.18 19.14
N LEU A 496 -41.88 -43.61 17.86
CA LEU A 496 -42.95 -43.47 16.83
C LEU A 496 -42.98 -42.16 16.03
N ASP A 497 -43.33 -42.08 14.74
CA ASP A 497 -43.38 -42.95 13.54
C ASP A 497 -43.90 -42.02 12.39
N VAL A 498 -43.59 -42.33 11.11
CA VAL A 498 -44.25 -41.84 9.86
C VAL A 498 -44.14 -40.33 9.52
N GLY A 499 -43.99 -39.80 8.29
CA GLY A 499 -43.89 -40.22 6.88
C GLY A 499 -43.77 -38.92 6.04
N ASP A 500 -42.86 -38.85 5.06
CA ASP A 500 -43.07 -38.84 3.59
C ASP A 500 -43.82 -37.63 2.96
N HIS A 501 -43.34 -37.27 1.75
CA HIS A 501 -43.85 -36.40 0.67
C HIS A 501 -43.46 -34.90 0.72
N ARG A 502 -42.56 -34.38 -0.14
CA ARG A 502 -42.62 -34.11 -1.60
C ARG A 502 -43.83 -33.27 -2.06
N HIS A 503 -43.58 -32.01 -2.46
CA HIS A 503 -43.84 -31.40 -3.79
C HIS A 503 -43.77 -29.87 -3.73
N GLY A 504 -43.18 -29.23 -4.76
CA GLY A 504 -43.36 -27.80 -5.08
C GLY A 504 -44.79 -27.51 -5.61
N PRO A 505 -45.12 -26.35 -6.24
CA PRO A 505 -44.28 -25.58 -7.17
C PRO A 505 -44.54 -24.03 -7.16
N ALA A 506 -44.14 -23.39 -8.27
CA ALA A 506 -44.05 -21.98 -8.62
C ALA A 506 -45.37 -21.20 -8.84
N HIS A 507 -45.26 -19.86 -8.90
CA HIS A 507 -45.86 -18.88 -9.84
C HIS A 507 -45.26 -17.48 -9.48
N GLU A 508 -44.62 -16.70 -10.36
CA GLU A 508 -45.19 -15.80 -11.40
C GLU A 508 -46.32 -14.89 -10.84
N ASP A 509 -46.36 -13.56 -11.00
CA ASP A 509 -45.91 -12.71 -12.09
C ASP A 509 -46.03 -11.20 -11.70
N SER A 510 -45.27 -10.32 -12.35
CA SER A 510 -45.57 -8.93 -12.81
C SER A 510 -46.22 -7.89 -11.84
N SER A 511 -45.94 -6.58 -11.81
CA SER A 511 -45.49 -5.61 -12.82
C SER A 511 -45.24 -4.24 -12.13
N ASP A 512 -44.20 -3.50 -12.57
CA ASP A 512 -44.18 -2.09 -13.02
C ASP A 512 -44.82 -0.96 -12.14
N VAL A 513 -44.27 0.25 -11.94
CA VAL A 513 -43.41 1.08 -12.81
C VAL A 513 -42.97 2.40 -12.09
N LEU A 514 -41.82 2.97 -12.48
CA LEU A 514 -41.34 4.39 -12.38
C LEU A 514 -41.11 4.98 -10.96
N THR A 515 -40.00 5.66 -10.59
CA THR A 515 -39.08 6.52 -11.37
C THR A 515 -37.85 6.92 -10.50
N SER A 516 -36.66 7.02 -11.12
CA SER A 516 -35.54 7.98 -10.92
C SER A 516 -35.29 8.61 -9.53
N ALA A 517 -34.07 8.79 -8.99
CA ALA A 517 -32.69 8.62 -9.44
C ALA A 517 -31.77 8.90 -8.23
N GLN A 518 -30.65 8.19 -8.11
CA GLN A 518 -29.31 8.66 -7.72
C GLN A 518 -28.41 7.45 -7.43
N ARG A 519 -27.66 7.04 -8.47
CA ARG A 519 -26.72 5.93 -8.43
C ARG A 519 -25.44 6.35 -7.68
N ARG A 520 -25.03 5.48 -6.76
CA ARG A 520 -23.68 5.42 -6.18
C ARG A 520 -22.72 4.90 -7.27
N GLU A 521 -21.57 5.54 -7.42
CA GLU A 521 -20.49 5.08 -8.30
C GLU A 521 -19.70 3.95 -7.60
N GLU A 522 -19.81 2.75 -8.16
CA GLU A 522 -18.91 1.62 -7.91
C GLU A 522 -17.62 1.76 -8.75
N PRO A 523 -16.49 1.18 -8.33
CA PRO A 523 -15.26 1.20 -9.11
C PRO A 523 -15.42 0.34 -10.37
N VAL A 524 -15.34 0.98 -11.53
CA VAL A 524 -15.43 0.35 -12.85
C VAL A 524 -14.25 -0.61 -13.06
N SER A 525 -14.53 -1.91 -12.89
CA SER A 525 -13.81 -2.96 -13.62
C SER A 525 -14.25 -2.88 -15.08
N ALA A 526 -13.41 -2.29 -15.94
CA ALA A 526 -13.66 -2.28 -17.37
C ALA A 526 -13.42 -3.70 -17.93
N LYS A 527 -14.46 -4.55 -17.93
CA LYS A 527 -14.58 -5.55 -18.99
C LYS A 527 -14.87 -4.77 -20.26
N ALA A 528 -13.86 -4.58 -21.11
CA ALA A 528 -14.06 -4.06 -22.46
C ALA A 528 -15.07 -4.98 -23.18
N GLU A 529 -16.21 -4.43 -23.58
CA GLU A 529 -17.05 -5.10 -24.58
C GLU A 529 -16.17 -5.37 -25.81
N ALA A 530 -16.15 -6.60 -26.29
CA ALA A 530 -15.32 -6.96 -27.43
C ALA A 530 -15.75 -6.11 -28.64
N PRO A 531 -14.80 -5.51 -29.38
CA PRO A 531 -15.13 -4.71 -30.55
C PRO A 531 -15.88 -5.54 -31.58
N ASP A 532 -16.82 -4.91 -32.28
CA ASP A 532 -17.63 -5.53 -33.33
C ASP A 532 -16.74 -6.29 -34.34
N ALA A 533 -17.12 -7.51 -34.69
CA ALA A 533 -16.33 -8.39 -35.55
C ALA A 533 -16.12 -7.78 -36.94
N GLN A 534 -17.11 -7.05 -37.46
CA GLN A 534 -16.98 -6.33 -38.72
C GLN A 534 -15.97 -5.19 -38.63
N PHE A 535 -15.95 -4.46 -37.52
CA PHE A 535 -14.96 -3.40 -37.28
C PHE A 535 -13.54 -3.95 -37.16
N LEU A 536 -13.36 -5.08 -36.46
CA LEU A 536 -12.06 -5.74 -36.36
C LEU A 536 -11.53 -6.15 -37.73
N GLU A 537 -12.39 -6.66 -38.61
CA GLU A 537 -11.99 -7.03 -39.97
C GLU A 537 -11.58 -5.80 -40.81
N GLN A 538 -12.33 -4.71 -40.71
CA GLN A 538 -11.95 -3.43 -41.33
C GLN A 538 -10.62 -2.89 -40.79
N ALA A 539 -10.37 -3.04 -39.48
CA ALA A 539 -9.12 -2.63 -38.86
C ALA A 539 -7.93 -3.47 -39.36
N ARG A 540 -8.12 -4.78 -39.56
CA ARG A 540 -7.10 -5.67 -40.15
C ARG A 540 -6.78 -5.28 -41.59
N GLU A 541 -7.79 -5.04 -42.41
CA GLU A 541 -7.58 -4.59 -43.79
C GLU A 541 -6.87 -3.24 -43.83
N ARG A 542 -7.23 -2.32 -42.93
CA ARG A 542 -6.53 -1.03 -42.82
C ARG A 542 -5.06 -1.20 -42.40
N TYR A 543 -4.74 -2.14 -41.52
CA TYR A 543 -3.35 -2.46 -41.20
C TYR A 543 -2.60 -3.04 -42.40
N ARG A 544 -3.21 -3.97 -43.16
CA ARG A 544 -2.61 -4.51 -44.40
C ARG A 544 -2.30 -3.42 -45.42
N GLN A 545 -3.25 -2.50 -45.64
CA GLN A 545 -3.04 -1.36 -46.51
C GLN A 545 -1.91 -0.45 -46.03
N LEU A 546 -1.83 -0.18 -44.72
CA LEU A 546 -0.72 0.60 -44.14
C LEU A 546 0.63 -0.11 -44.34
N ARG A 547 0.66 -1.44 -44.25
CA ARG A 547 1.85 -2.25 -44.47
C ARG A 547 2.37 -2.10 -45.90
N ILE A 548 1.47 -2.08 -46.88
CA ILE A 548 1.77 -1.80 -48.29
C ILE A 548 2.27 -0.36 -48.47
N GLU A 549 1.55 0.63 -47.92
CA GLU A 549 1.94 2.05 -48.00
C GLU A 549 3.35 2.29 -47.44
N VAL A 550 3.69 1.68 -46.30
CA VAL A 550 5.04 1.79 -45.71
C VAL A 550 6.09 1.18 -46.63
N PHE A 551 5.82 0.00 -47.19
CA PHE A 551 6.79 -0.72 -48.01
C PHE A 551 6.96 -0.14 -49.42
N ASP A 552 5.96 0.54 -49.98
CA ASP A 552 6.00 1.06 -51.35
C ASP A 552 6.16 2.58 -51.44
N GLU A 553 5.72 3.32 -50.42
CA GLU A 553 5.69 4.79 -50.46
C GLU A 553 6.70 5.41 -49.49
N ALA A 554 6.80 4.88 -48.26
CA ALA A 554 7.71 5.44 -47.27
C ALA A 554 9.19 5.15 -47.61
N THR A 555 9.46 4.05 -48.32
CA THR A 555 10.79 3.67 -48.83
C THR A 555 11.19 4.37 -50.13
N CYS A 556 10.25 5.02 -50.80
CA CYS A 556 10.49 5.66 -52.10
C CYS A 556 11.20 7.02 -51.92
N PRO A 557 12.40 7.22 -52.50
CA PRO A 557 13.14 8.48 -52.37
C PRO A 557 12.38 9.70 -52.91
N ASP A 558 12.55 10.86 -52.27
CA ASP A 558 11.96 12.12 -52.72
C ASP A 558 12.33 12.47 -54.18
N GLY A 559 11.30 12.61 -55.04
CA GLY A 559 11.47 12.96 -56.46
C GLY A 559 11.80 11.79 -57.40
N GLU A 560 11.91 10.55 -56.89
CA GLU A 560 12.18 9.37 -57.72
C GLU A 560 10.91 8.54 -58.04
N SER A 561 11.00 7.72 -59.10
CA SER A 561 9.96 6.76 -59.49
C SER A 561 9.97 5.53 -58.57
N LYS A 562 8.79 4.92 -58.34
CA LYS A 562 8.64 3.64 -57.61
C LYS A 562 9.44 2.48 -58.25
N HIS A 563 9.97 2.66 -59.46
CA HIS A 563 10.81 1.66 -60.15
C HIS A 563 12.32 1.96 -60.11
N SER A 564 12.78 2.97 -59.37
CA SER A 564 14.21 3.26 -59.28
C SER A 564 14.99 2.16 -58.56
N ASP A 565 16.28 2.03 -58.88
CA ASP A 565 17.18 1.12 -58.17
C ASP A 565 17.32 1.49 -56.69
N ALA A 566 17.26 2.80 -56.38
CA ALA A 566 17.30 3.30 -55.01
C ALA A 566 16.08 2.85 -54.20
N HIS A 567 14.87 2.88 -54.79
CA HIS A 567 13.68 2.36 -54.13
C HIS A 567 13.79 0.86 -53.80
N ARG A 568 14.25 0.04 -54.76
CA ARG A 568 14.49 -1.39 -54.53
C ARG A 568 15.52 -1.65 -53.44
N ALA A 569 16.60 -0.87 -53.42
CA ALA A 569 17.64 -0.97 -52.40
C ALA A 569 17.10 -0.61 -51.00
N ASN A 570 16.24 0.41 -50.91
CA ASN A 570 15.57 0.79 -49.66
C ASN A 570 14.60 -0.29 -49.18
N GLN A 571 13.79 -0.87 -50.07
CA GLN A 571 12.90 -1.99 -49.74
C GLN A 571 13.67 -3.21 -49.22
N ALA A 572 14.80 -3.56 -49.85
CA ALA A 572 15.65 -4.66 -49.40
C ALA A 572 16.22 -4.40 -48.00
N ARG A 573 16.70 -3.17 -47.74
CA ARG A 573 17.20 -2.76 -46.43
C ARG A 573 16.11 -2.80 -45.36
N PHE A 574 14.93 -2.28 -45.67
CA PHE A 574 13.79 -2.30 -44.78
C PHE A 574 13.40 -3.72 -44.40
N ARG A 575 13.27 -4.61 -45.39
CA ARG A 575 12.99 -6.04 -45.19
C ARG A 575 14.03 -6.69 -44.28
N GLU A 576 15.31 -6.50 -44.55
CA GLU A 576 16.39 -7.09 -43.77
C GLU A 576 16.34 -6.64 -42.30
N GLN A 577 16.13 -5.34 -42.07
CA GLN A 577 16.01 -4.78 -40.72
C GLN A 577 14.79 -5.33 -39.97
N VAL A 578 13.62 -5.35 -40.60
CA VAL A 578 12.39 -5.85 -39.96
C VAL A 578 12.51 -7.34 -39.62
N LEU A 579 12.97 -8.16 -40.57
CA LEU A 579 13.14 -9.60 -40.35
C LEU A 579 14.18 -9.88 -39.26
N SER A 580 15.28 -9.13 -39.23
CA SER A 580 16.30 -9.24 -38.18
C SER A 580 15.73 -8.93 -36.80
N ILE A 581 15.03 -7.80 -36.64
CA ILE A 581 14.45 -7.39 -35.36
C ILE A 581 13.38 -8.38 -34.89
N CYS A 582 12.53 -8.87 -35.79
CA CYS A 582 11.50 -9.86 -35.45
C CYS A 582 12.12 -11.20 -35.03
N THR A 583 13.23 -11.60 -35.66
CA THR A 583 13.95 -12.85 -35.33
C THR A 583 14.63 -12.77 -33.96
N LEU A 584 15.17 -11.59 -33.61
CA LEU A 584 15.81 -11.35 -32.31
C LEU A 584 14.80 -11.30 -31.16
N ALA A 585 13.56 -10.90 -31.42
CA ALA A 585 12.47 -10.90 -30.45
C ALA A 585 11.93 -12.33 -30.22
N ASN A 586 12.74 -13.19 -29.60
CA ASN A 586 12.43 -14.59 -29.36
C ASN A 586 12.72 -15.00 -27.90
N LEU A 587 11.64 -15.32 -27.17
CA LEU A 587 11.69 -15.69 -25.76
C LEU A 587 12.52 -16.94 -25.49
N ASP A 588 12.58 -17.88 -26.43
CA ASP A 588 13.25 -19.16 -26.23
C ASP A 588 14.76 -19.01 -26.09
N GLN A 589 15.35 -17.94 -26.63
CA GLN A 589 16.77 -17.61 -26.45
C GLN A 589 17.15 -17.39 -24.97
N TYR A 590 16.18 -16.97 -24.15
CA TYR A 590 16.38 -16.68 -22.73
C TYR A 590 15.98 -17.84 -21.80
N ARG A 591 15.45 -18.95 -22.35
CA ARG A 591 15.11 -20.18 -21.60
C ARG A 591 16.31 -21.07 -21.31
N SER A 592 17.52 -20.55 -21.49
CA SER A 592 18.78 -21.20 -21.16
C SER A 592 19.34 -20.66 -19.84
N PRO A 593 19.92 -21.52 -18.97
CA PRO A 593 20.65 -21.07 -17.79
C PRO A 593 22.08 -20.61 -18.11
N THR A 594 22.48 -20.61 -19.39
CA THR A 594 23.87 -20.31 -19.78
C THR A 594 24.27 -18.86 -19.50
N PRO A 595 25.56 -18.59 -19.23
CA PRO A 595 26.07 -17.23 -19.07
C PRO A 595 25.75 -16.33 -20.26
N GLU A 596 25.79 -16.87 -21.48
CA GLU A 596 25.50 -16.12 -22.71
C GLU A 596 24.07 -15.60 -22.72
N ALA A 597 23.08 -16.43 -22.32
CA ALA A 597 21.68 -16.02 -22.23
C ALA A 597 21.48 -14.93 -21.17
N ARG A 598 22.22 -15.00 -20.05
CA ARG A 598 22.20 -13.98 -19.00
C ARG A 598 22.80 -12.67 -19.47
N THR A 599 23.94 -12.72 -20.16
CA THR A 599 24.59 -11.53 -20.73
C THR A 599 23.71 -10.87 -21.78
N GLN A 600 23.05 -11.65 -22.65
CA GLN A 600 22.10 -11.12 -23.62
C GLN A 600 20.89 -10.46 -22.95
N LEU A 601 20.30 -11.10 -21.94
CA LEU A 601 19.20 -10.49 -21.21
C LEU A 601 19.62 -9.20 -20.49
N TRP A 602 20.80 -9.24 -19.88
CA TRP A 602 21.39 -8.07 -19.23
C TRP A 602 21.63 -6.94 -20.23
N HIS A 603 22.10 -7.26 -21.44
CA HIS A 603 22.27 -6.31 -22.53
C HIS A 603 20.97 -5.53 -22.80
N HIS A 604 19.84 -6.22 -22.90
CA HIS A 604 18.53 -5.57 -23.04
C HIS A 604 18.16 -4.71 -21.82
N LEU A 605 18.39 -5.19 -20.59
CA LEU A 605 18.07 -4.45 -19.38
C LEU A 605 18.83 -3.11 -19.27
N TRP A 606 20.15 -3.12 -19.51
CA TRP A 606 20.94 -1.92 -19.34
C TRP A 606 20.72 -0.91 -20.46
N THR A 607 20.62 -1.37 -21.72
CA THR A 607 20.36 -0.49 -22.87
C THR A 607 19.03 0.24 -22.71
N LYS A 608 17.95 -0.48 -22.37
CA LYS A 608 16.63 0.15 -22.19
C LYS A 608 16.56 1.10 -21.00
N THR A 609 17.25 0.77 -19.91
CA THR A 609 17.35 1.67 -18.74
C THR A 609 18.06 2.98 -19.11
N ARG A 610 19.16 2.89 -19.86
CA ARG A 610 20.00 4.04 -20.22
C ARG A 610 19.35 4.92 -21.29
N TYR A 611 18.78 4.33 -22.33
CA TYR A 611 18.34 5.09 -23.51
C TYR A 611 16.84 5.37 -23.56
N SER A 612 16.08 5.03 -22.52
CA SER A 612 14.69 5.47 -22.40
C SER A 612 14.59 7.01 -22.53
N GLY A 613 13.90 7.48 -23.57
CA GLY A 613 13.74 8.91 -23.88
C GLY A 613 14.96 9.61 -24.51
N ILE A 614 15.97 8.87 -24.96
CA ILE A 614 17.11 9.40 -25.74
C ILE A 614 16.86 9.15 -27.24
N ARG A 615 17.36 10.03 -28.12
CA ARG A 615 17.28 9.84 -29.58
C ARG A 615 18.01 8.55 -29.98
N SER A 616 17.43 7.77 -30.88
CA SER A 616 17.95 6.45 -31.31
C SER A 616 19.42 6.51 -31.75
N GLN A 617 19.80 7.47 -32.58
CA GLN A 617 21.19 7.60 -33.05
C GLN A 617 22.22 7.73 -31.92
N ILE A 618 21.91 8.58 -30.93
CA ILE A 618 22.80 8.79 -29.77
C ILE A 618 22.93 7.51 -28.95
N ALA A 619 21.86 6.70 -28.91
CA ALA A 619 21.88 5.42 -28.23
C ALA A 619 22.76 4.39 -28.96
N THR A 620 22.63 4.27 -30.29
CA THR A 620 23.39 3.29 -31.08
C THR A 620 24.90 3.46 -30.91
N ASP A 621 25.40 4.70 -31.06
CA ASP A 621 26.84 4.97 -30.98
C ASP A 621 27.40 4.74 -29.57
N GLU A 622 26.70 5.21 -28.52
CA GLU A 622 27.13 5.01 -27.13
C GLU A 622 27.03 3.53 -26.70
N ILE A 623 26.05 2.78 -27.22
CA ILE A 623 25.94 1.33 -26.92
C ILE A 623 27.18 0.60 -27.42
N ALA A 624 27.61 0.87 -28.66
CA ALA A 624 28.79 0.23 -29.24
C ALA A 624 30.05 0.51 -28.39
N ASP A 625 30.22 1.75 -27.93
CA ASP A 625 31.36 2.17 -27.09
C ASP A 625 31.37 1.53 -25.69
N LEU A 626 30.19 1.31 -25.11
CA LEU A 626 30.04 0.86 -23.72
C LEU A 626 29.84 -0.65 -23.58
N LYS A 627 29.46 -1.35 -24.65
CA LYS A 627 29.03 -2.76 -24.64
C LYS A 627 29.97 -3.67 -23.84
N ASP A 628 31.26 -3.69 -24.18
CA ASP A 628 32.23 -4.60 -23.56
C ASP A 628 32.39 -4.37 -22.05
N LEU A 629 32.16 -3.14 -21.61
CA LEU A 629 32.22 -2.76 -20.20
C LEU A 629 30.89 -3.05 -19.49
N PHE A 630 29.77 -2.70 -20.12
CA PHE A 630 28.45 -2.72 -19.48
C PHE A 630 27.79 -4.10 -19.52
N ASP A 631 28.15 -4.97 -20.46
CA ASP A 631 27.61 -6.34 -20.54
C ASP A 631 28.08 -7.23 -19.39
N ASP A 632 29.17 -6.87 -18.70
CA ASP A 632 29.52 -7.51 -17.43
C ASP A 632 28.81 -6.82 -16.26
N TYR A 633 27.60 -7.29 -15.94
CA TYR A 633 26.81 -6.77 -14.82
C TYR A 633 27.53 -6.83 -13.46
N ARG A 634 28.52 -7.73 -13.31
CA ARG A 634 29.26 -7.89 -12.05
C ARG A 634 30.09 -6.65 -11.74
N TRP A 635 30.52 -5.92 -12.76
CA TRP A 635 31.28 -4.69 -12.64
C TRP A 635 30.56 -3.63 -11.79
N PHE A 636 29.23 -3.55 -11.88
CA PHE A 636 28.44 -2.58 -11.10
C PHE A 636 28.29 -2.92 -9.61
N SER A 637 28.78 -4.08 -9.18
CA SER A 637 28.75 -4.49 -7.77
C SER A 637 29.92 -3.93 -6.97
N ASP A 638 30.97 -3.45 -7.65
CA ASP A 638 32.10 -2.83 -6.99
C ASP A 638 31.69 -1.56 -6.24
N ALA A 639 32.30 -1.34 -5.08
CA ALA A 639 32.09 -0.15 -4.27
C ALA A 639 32.46 1.15 -5.03
N CYS A 640 33.26 1.06 -6.10
CA CYS A 640 33.58 2.16 -7.00
C CYS A 640 32.36 2.72 -7.76
N TRP A 641 31.24 2.00 -7.79
CA TRP A 641 29.97 2.45 -8.36
C TRP A 641 28.98 2.97 -7.32
N ASN A 642 29.33 3.02 -6.02
CA ASN A 642 28.43 3.54 -5.00
C ASN A 642 28.15 5.04 -5.21
N LEU A 643 26.87 5.39 -5.34
CA LEU A 643 26.39 6.75 -5.54
C LEU A 643 25.64 7.23 -4.28
N LYS A 644 25.99 8.41 -3.77
CA LYS A 644 25.18 9.19 -2.82
C LYS A 644 24.78 10.51 -3.47
N ASN A 645 23.47 10.77 -3.52
CA ASN A 645 22.90 11.90 -4.27
C ASN A 645 21.99 12.78 -3.39
N LYS A 646 22.09 14.11 -3.57
CA LYS A 646 21.07 15.13 -3.21
C LYS A 646 20.83 15.94 -4.49
N GLY A 647 19.95 15.47 -5.37
CA GLY A 647 19.62 16.15 -6.64
C GLY A 647 20.47 15.71 -7.84
N HIS A 648 21.32 16.62 -8.36
CA HIS A 648 22.16 16.39 -9.55
C HIS A 648 23.66 16.28 -9.22
N THR A 649 24.03 16.22 -7.94
CA THR A 649 25.43 16.35 -7.47
C THR A 649 25.81 15.19 -6.57
N MET A 650 26.99 14.61 -6.82
CA MET A 650 27.61 13.58 -5.96
C MET A 650 28.17 14.21 -4.68
N ILE A 651 27.96 13.57 -3.52
CA ILE A 651 28.20 14.22 -2.21
C ILE A 651 29.44 13.70 -1.47
N GLU A 652 30.01 12.55 -1.82
CA GLU A 652 31.15 12.02 -1.06
C GLU A 652 32.47 12.00 -1.83
N GLU A 653 33.48 12.62 -1.22
CA GLU A 653 34.89 12.39 -1.50
C GLU A 653 35.30 11.05 -0.87
N GLY A 654 35.79 10.10 -1.70
CA GLY A 654 36.32 8.80 -1.25
C GLY A 654 35.62 7.55 -1.79
N THR A 655 34.37 7.63 -2.26
CA THR A 655 33.65 6.50 -2.91
C THR A 655 33.03 6.93 -4.24
N GLY A 656 32.89 6.01 -5.20
CA GLY A 656 32.29 6.31 -6.51
C GLY A 656 33.27 6.64 -7.64
N SER A 657 34.52 6.16 -7.62
CA SER A 657 35.53 6.47 -8.66
C SER A 657 35.09 6.07 -10.07
N CYS A 658 34.50 4.88 -10.26
CA CYS A 658 33.98 4.44 -11.55
C CYS A 658 32.82 5.33 -12.03
N ALA A 659 31.97 5.78 -11.12
CA ALA A 659 30.92 6.74 -11.45
C ALA A 659 31.47 8.14 -11.80
N LYS A 660 32.52 8.60 -11.10
CA LYS A 660 33.23 9.85 -11.43
C LYS A 660 33.89 9.76 -12.80
N ASP A 661 34.55 8.64 -13.09
CA ASP A 661 35.17 8.39 -14.40
C ASP A 661 34.13 8.35 -15.52
N PHE A 662 32.98 7.73 -15.27
CA PHE A 662 31.88 7.69 -16.23
C PHE A 662 31.32 9.08 -16.55
N ILE A 663 31.14 9.92 -15.53
CA ILE A 663 30.64 11.30 -15.66
C ILE A 663 31.70 12.20 -16.30
N GLY A 664 32.95 12.08 -15.84
CA GLY A 664 34.09 12.88 -16.29
C GLY A 664 34.67 12.44 -17.63
N ARG A 665 34.21 11.29 -18.18
CA ARG A 665 34.81 10.64 -19.36
C ARG A 665 36.31 10.42 -19.19
N THR A 666 36.69 9.95 -18.01
CA THR A 666 38.07 9.63 -17.64
C THR A 666 38.22 8.12 -17.42
N GLY A 667 39.45 7.65 -17.22
CA GLY A 667 39.72 6.23 -17.00
C GLY A 667 39.22 5.35 -18.15
N PRO A 668 38.43 4.28 -17.88
CA PRO A 668 37.89 3.38 -18.92
C PRO A 668 36.96 4.03 -19.94
N PHE A 669 36.51 5.27 -19.69
CA PHE A 669 35.57 6.02 -20.52
C PHE A 669 36.24 7.14 -21.32
N ALA A 670 37.57 7.28 -21.24
CA ALA A 670 38.32 8.26 -22.01
C ALA A 670 38.12 8.05 -23.52
N GLY A 671 37.74 9.11 -24.23
CA GLY A 671 37.50 9.09 -25.67
C GLY A 671 36.16 8.49 -26.11
N LYS A 672 35.31 8.02 -25.19
CA LYS A 672 33.99 7.43 -25.48
C LYS A 672 32.87 8.46 -25.39
N LEU A 673 31.82 8.30 -26.20
CA LEU A 673 30.64 9.16 -26.17
C LEU A 673 29.71 8.75 -25.01
N THR A 674 29.82 9.33 -23.81
CA THR A 674 28.91 8.98 -22.68
C THR A 674 27.89 10.07 -22.35
N VAL A 675 26.61 9.71 -22.22
CA VAL A 675 25.57 10.63 -21.73
C VAL A 675 25.47 10.51 -20.20
N ALA A 676 26.01 11.48 -19.48
CA ALA A 676 26.01 11.50 -18.02
C ALA A 676 24.61 11.79 -17.45
N ASN A 677 23.84 10.72 -17.20
CA ASN A 677 22.56 10.78 -16.50
C ASN A 677 22.65 9.97 -15.20
N LEU A 678 22.92 10.69 -14.10
CA LEU A 678 23.09 10.14 -12.75
C LEU A 678 21.89 9.30 -12.28
N PRO A 679 20.63 9.77 -12.40
CA PRO A 679 19.46 8.95 -12.05
C PRO A 679 19.37 7.62 -12.82
N LYS A 680 19.64 7.63 -14.12
CA LYS A 680 19.63 6.41 -14.94
C LYS A 680 20.79 5.48 -14.61
N LEU A 681 21.97 6.03 -14.30
CA LEU A 681 23.11 5.25 -13.85
C LEU A 681 22.83 4.58 -12.49
N GLN A 682 22.22 5.30 -11.56
CA GLN A 682 21.80 4.74 -10.27
C GLN A 682 20.78 3.61 -10.43
N LYS A 683 19.80 3.79 -11.32
CA LYS A 683 18.82 2.74 -11.66
C LYS A 683 19.54 1.52 -12.26
N LEU A 684 20.46 1.73 -13.18
CA LEU A 684 21.25 0.66 -13.80
C LEU A 684 22.03 -0.15 -12.76
N ILE A 685 22.77 0.51 -11.86
CA ILE A 685 23.53 -0.14 -10.79
C ILE A 685 22.61 -0.97 -9.88
N THR A 686 21.44 -0.44 -9.56
CA THR A 686 20.45 -1.14 -8.73
C THR A 686 19.99 -2.45 -9.40
N VAL A 687 19.62 -2.39 -10.67
CA VAL A 687 19.17 -3.57 -11.43
C VAL A 687 20.32 -4.55 -11.64
N ALA A 688 21.55 -4.09 -11.89
CA ALA A 688 22.73 -4.94 -12.05
C ALA A 688 23.01 -5.79 -10.80
N ARG A 689 22.92 -5.17 -9.62
CA ARG A 689 23.13 -5.84 -8.34
C ARG A 689 22.04 -6.86 -8.05
N ALA A 690 20.78 -6.52 -8.32
CA ALA A 690 19.66 -7.47 -8.20
C ALA A 690 19.81 -8.66 -9.17
N PHE A 691 20.24 -8.40 -10.41
CA PHE A 691 20.48 -9.41 -11.44
C PHE A 691 21.60 -10.37 -11.02
N LYS A 692 22.74 -9.83 -10.57
CA LYS A 692 23.84 -10.63 -10.01
C LYS A 692 23.37 -11.49 -8.84
N HIS A 693 22.75 -10.87 -7.84
CA HIS A 693 22.32 -11.54 -6.63
C HIS A 693 21.35 -12.69 -6.92
N TYR A 694 20.42 -12.50 -7.87
CA TYR A 694 19.51 -13.56 -8.29
C TYR A 694 20.25 -14.78 -8.84
N PHE A 695 21.21 -14.62 -9.75
CA PHE A 695 21.93 -15.75 -10.33
C PHE A 695 23.02 -16.33 -9.42
N GLU A 696 23.42 -15.62 -8.36
CA GLU A 696 24.22 -16.18 -7.27
C GLU A 696 23.40 -17.14 -6.40
N LEU A 697 22.14 -16.78 -6.11
CA LEU A 697 21.22 -17.63 -5.34
C LEU A 697 20.63 -18.78 -6.16
N TYR A 698 20.42 -18.54 -7.45
CA TYR A 698 19.75 -19.47 -8.36
C TYR A 698 20.60 -19.73 -9.62
N PRO A 699 21.75 -20.41 -9.49
CA PRO A 699 22.72 -20.58 -10.58
C PRO A 699 22.22 -21.47 -11.72
N ASP A 700 21.19 -22.29 -11.50
CA ASP A 700 20.61 -23.18 -12.51
C ASP A 700 19.34 -22.61 -13.17
N GLN A 701 18.90 -21.42 -12.74
CA GLN A 701 17.73 -20.77 -13.31
C GLN A 701 18.04 -20.13 -14.67
N THR A 702 17.02 -20.11 -15.51
CA THR A 702 17.10 -19.50 -16.86
C THR A 702 17.30 -17.99 -16.76
N ALA A 703 17.84 -17.37 -17.81
CA ALA A 703 17.87 -15.91 -17.87
C ALA A 703 16.46 -15.32 -17.69
N LEU A 704 15.47 -15.91 -18.38
CA LEU A 704 14.09 -15.44 -18.42
C LEU A 704 13.39 -15.43 -17.05
N SER A 705 13.70 -16.38 -16.16
CA SER A 705 13.05 -16.49 -14.84
C SER A 705 13.35 -15.30 -13.92
N PHE A 706 14.45 -14.56 -14.16
CA PHE A 706 14.70 -13.30 -13.48
C PHE A 706 13.53 -12.32 -13.70
N ILE A 707 13.10 -12.19 -14.96
CA ILE A 707 12.03 -11.28 -15.39
C ILE A 707 10.66 -11.84 -15.04
N THR A 708 10.41 -13.13 -15.30
CA THR A 708 9.06 -13.69 -15.17
C THR A 708 8.74 -14.14 -13.75
N GLY A 709 9.74 -14.51 -12.94
CA GLY A 709 9.49 -15.15 -11.65
C GLY A 709 8.70 -16.44 -11.78
N ASP A 710 8.98 -17.22 -12.83
CA ASP A 710 8.31 -18.47 -13.20
C ASP A 710 6.85 -18.32 -13.64
N LEU A 711 6.36 -17.10 -13.84
CA LEU A 711 5.07 -16.85 -14.46
C LEU A 711 5.08 -17.27 -15.95
N PRO A 712 3.91 -17.67 -16.50
CA PRO A 712 3.75 -17.87 -17.94
C PRO A 712 4.14 -16.63 -18.74
N SER A 713 4.60 -16.81 -19.97
CA SER A 713 4.95 -15.69 -20.86
C SER A 713 3.78 -15.23 -21.75
N ASP A 714 2.54 -15.46 -21.29
CA ASP A 714 1.32 -15.16 -22.01
C ASP A 714 0.73 -13.79 -21.65
N GLN A 715 -0.39 -13.42 -22.31
CA GLN A 715 -1.00 -12.12 -22.11
C GLN A 715 -1.56 -11.87 -20.71
N THR A 716 -1.98 -12.93 -20.02
CA THR A 716 -2.60 -12.82 -18.71
C THR A 716 -1.55 -12.49 -17.65
N ALA A 717 -0.33 -12.96 -17.84
CA ALA A 717 0.79 -12.77 -16.92
C ALA A 717 1.58 -11.47 -17.16
N ILE A 718 1.45 -10.80 -18.31
CA ILE A 718 2.20 -9.56 -18.64
C ILE A 718 2.14 -8.54 -17.50
N TRP A 719 0.94 -8.27 -16.98
CA TRP A 719 0.76 -7.22 -15.98
C TRP A 719 1.41 -7.57 -14.64
N GLU A 720 1.43 -8.85 -14.28
CA GLU A 720 2.16 -9.33 -13.10
C GLU A 720 3.67 -9.31 -13.30
N ILE A 721 4.14 -9.64 -14.51
CA ILE A 721 5.56 -9.51 -14.89
C ILE A 721 6.00 -8.03 -14.84
N LEU A 722 5.16 -7.11 -15.30
CA LEU A 722 5.42 -5.67 -15.20
C LEU A 722 5.51 -5.18 -13.76
N LYS A 723 4.56 -5.60 -12.90
CA LYS A 723 4.63 -5.32 -11.47
C LYS A 723 5.93 -5.86 -10.88
N ARG A 724 6.34 -7.08 -11.24
CA ARG A 724 7.60 -7.68 -10.77
C ARG A 724 8.82 -6.84 -11.18
N LEU A 725 8.90 -6.41 -12.44
CA LEU A 725 9.97 -5.53 -12.92
C LEU A 725 10.03 -4.22 -12.12
N ASP A 726 8.88 -3.63 -11.76
CA ASP A 726 8.84 -2.44 -10.89
C ASP A 726 9.43 -2.72 -9.50
N HIS A 727 9.09 -3.86 -8.89
CA HIS A 727 9.65 -4.28 -7.59
C HIS A 727 11.15 -4.56 -7.65
N LEU A 728 11.69 -4.99 -8.79
CA LEU A 728 13.12 -5.17 -9.04
C LEU A 728 13.88 -3.85 -9.28
N GLY A 729 13.20 -2.70 -9.16
CA GLY A 729 13.79 -1.38 -9.41
C GLY A 729 13.81 -0.97 -10.88
N TYR A 730 13.27 -1.80 -11.78
CA TYR A 730 13.09 -1.48 -13.19
C TYR A 730 11.80 -0.65 -13.41
N ARG A 731 11.77 0.54 -12.79
CA ARG A 731 10.58 1.42 -12.75
C ARG A 731 10.20 2.02 -14.11
N GLY A 732 8.90 2.07 -14.40
CA GLY A 732 8.32 2.78 -15.54
C GLY A 732 7.71 1.86 -16.58
N ASP A 733 6.38 1.73 -16.54
CA ASP A 733 5.58 0.78 -17.33
C ASP A 733 5.94 0.75 -18.82
N LEU A 734 6.09 1.91 -19.47
CA LEU A 734 6.42 1.96 -20.90
C LEU A 734 7.83 1.45 -21.23
N THR A 735 8.79 1.67 -20.32
CA THR A 735 10.16 1.17 -20.50
C THR A 735 10.19 -0.34 -20.27
N SER A 736 9.36 -0.85 -19.36
CA SER A 736 9.17 -2.28 -19.12
C SER A 736 8.43 -2.96 -20.27
N LEU A 737 7.36 -2.36 -20.80
CA LEU A 737 6.67 -2.86 -22.00
C LEU A 737 7.59 -2.92 -23.22
N HIS A 738 8.44 -1.90 -23.41
CA HIS A 738 9.45 -1.91 -24.48
C HIS A 738 10.46 -3.05 -24.31
N LEU A 739 10.93 -3.30 -23.09
CA LEU A 739 11.79 -4.45 -22.81
C LEU A 739 11.08 -5.76 -23.14
N LEU A 740 9.85 -5.97 -22.64
CA LEU A 740 9.10 -7.20 -22.87
C LEU A 740 8.85 -7.45 -24.37
N MET A 741 8.49 -6.41 -25.11
CA MET A 741 8.32 -6.49 -26.56
C MET A 741 9.61 -6.93 -27.28
N ASP A 742 10.76 -6.35 -26.90
CA ASP A 742 12.06 -6.71 -27.49
C ASP A 742 12.51 -8.14 -27.18
N LEU A 743 12.06 -8.69 -26.04
CA LEU A 743 12.33 -10.08 -25.67
C LEU A 743 11.38 -11.08 -26.38
N GLY A 744 10.31 -10.59 -27.00
CA GLY A 744 9.33 -11.43 -27.70
C GLY A 744 8.08 -11.79 -26.88
N PHE A 745 7.77 -11.07 -25.80
CA PHE A 745 6.48 -11.21 -25.12
C PHE A 745 5.33 -10.74 -26.05
N PRO A 746 4.10 -11.25 -25.84
CA PRO A 746 2.92 -10.89 -26.65
C PRO A 746 2.38 -9.50 -26.30
N VAL A 747 3.23 -8.48 -26.43
CA VAL A 747 2.95 -7.07 -26.20
C VAL A 747 3.48 -6.24 -27.34
N ILE A 748 2.84 -5.09 -27.56
CA ILE A 748 3.37 -4.01 -28.37
C ILE A 748 3.73 -2.84 -27.45
N LYS A 749 4.60 -1.94 -27.92
CA LYS A 749 4.95 -0.75 -27.16
C LYS A 749 4.01 0.39 -27.55
N PRO A 750 3.17 0.86 -26.62
CA PRO A 750 2.35 2.04 -26.83
C PRO A 750 3.25 3.26 -26.73
N ASP A 751 3.59 3.84 -27.87
CA ASP A 751 4.23 5.13 -27.95
C ASP A 751 3.29 6.17 -28.55
N ILE A 752 3.77 7.40 -28.66
CA ILE A 752 2.95 8.50 -29.13
C ILE A 752 2.60 8.39 -30.62
N VAL A 753 3.42 7.71 -31.43
CA VAL A 753 3.13 7.51 -32.86
C VAL A 753 2.01 6.49 -32.99
N LEU A 754 2.16 5.34 -32.34
CA LEU A 754 1.18 4.28 -32.37
C LEU A 754 -0.16 4.73 -31.76
N SER A 755 -0.13 5.46 -30.65
CA SER A 755 -1.35 6.00 -30.01
C SER A 755 -2.11 6.98 -30.91
N ARG A 756 -1.41 7.77 -31.72
CA ARG A 756 -2.04 8.69 -32.69
C ARG A 756 -2.68 7.95 -33.84
N LEU A 757 -1.99 6.97 -34.42
CA LEU A 757 -2.56 6.16 -35.49
C LEU A 757 -3.80 5.42 -35.01
N PHE A 758 -3.78 4.91 -33.78
CA PHE A 758 -4.96 4.32 -33.14
C PHE A 758 -6.12 5.33 -33.00
N LEU A 759 -5.84 6.58 -32.63
CA LEU A 759 -6.85 7.62 -32.57
C LEU A 759 -7.38 8.00 -33.97
N GLN A 760 -6.48 8.19 -34.94
CA GLN A 760 -6.78 8.59 -36.32
C GLN A 760 -7.61 7.52 -37.04
N PHE A 761 -7.29 6.24 -36.85
CA PHE A 761 -8.05 5.12 -37.40
C PHE A 761 -9.28 4.75 -36.57
N ARG A 762 -9.58 5.52 -35.52
CA ARG A 762 -10.71 5.29 -34.59
C ARG A 762 -10.62 3.96 -33.83
N TRP A 763 -9.48 3.27 -33.90
CA TRP A 763 -9.21 2.04 -33.16
C TRP A 763 -9.16 2.29 -31.66
N LEU A 764 -8.69 3.47 -31.22
CA LEU A 764 -8.66 3.81 -29.80
C LEU A 764 -10.09 3.93 -29.23
N HIS A 765 -11.03 4.53 -29.97
CA HIS A 765 -12.43 4.61 -29.57
C HIS A 765 -13.12 3.24 -29.57
N ALA A 766 -12.73 2.34 -30.49
CA ALA A 766 -13.21 0.96 -30.47
C ALA A 766 -12.64 0.16 -29.29
N ALA A 767 -11.36 0.35 -28.97
CA ALA A 767 -10.68 -0.30 -27.85
C ALA A 767 -11.14 0.25 -26.48
N LEU A 768 -11.57 1.51 -26.44
CA LEU A 768 -12.03 2.19 -25.24
C LEU A 768 -13.32 2.98 -25.53
N PRO A 769 -14.50 2.32 -25.53
CA PRO A 769 -15.78 2.97 -25.84
C PRO A 769 -16.14 4.14 -24.90
N SER A 770 -15.58 4.14 -23.69
CA SER A 770 -15.74 5.23 -22.71
C SER A 770 -14.89 6.46 -23.02
N LEU A 771 -14.04 6.44 -24.05
CA LEU A 771 -13.22 7.57 -24.44
C LEU A 771 -14.10 8.68 -25.06
N PRO A 772 -14.00 9.94 -24.60
CA PRO A 772 -14.78 11.03 -25.18
C PRO A 772 -14.55 11.17 -26.70
N LYS A 773 -15.63 11.51 -27.42
CA LYS A 773 -15.61 11.55 -28.90
C LYS A 773 -14.75 12.69 -29.47
N ASP A 774 -14.52 13.72 -28.66
CA ASP A 774 -13.76 14.93 -28.91
C ASP A 774 -12.31 14.84 -28.40
N VAL A 775 -11.83 13.66 -27.99
CA VAL A 775 -10.40 13.48 -27.68
C VAL A 775 -9.57 13.67 -28.94
N GLU A 776 -8.59 14.57 -28.83
CA GLU A 776 -7.65 14.90 -29.90
C GLU A 776 -6.23 14.41 -29.58
N GLU A 777 -5.35 14.48 -30.58
CA GLU A 777 -3.94 14.14 -30.41
C GLU A 777 -3.27 14.95 -29.28
N ALA A 778 -3.65 16.22 -29.10
CA ALA A 778 -3.12 17.07 -28.05
C ALA A 778 -3.40 16.47 -26.65
N ASP A 779 -4.54 15.81 -26.44
CA ASP A 779 -4.89 15.15 -25.18
C ASP A 779 -4.00 13.94 -24.90
N LEU A 780 -3.64 13.17 -25.94
CA LEU A 780 -2.70 12.06 -25.81
C LEU A 780 -1.31 12.54 -25.36
N ARG A 781 -0.94 13.78 -25.65
CA ARG A 781 0.31 14.42 -25.21
C ARG A 781 0.18 15.18 -23.89
N GLY A 782 -1.03 15.31 -23.35
CA GLY A 782 -1.30 16.08 -22.13
C GLY A 782 -1.44 17.59 -22.34
N ALA A 783 -1.52 18.04 -23.59
CA ALA A 783 -1.59 19.44 -23.99
C ALA A 783 -3.00 19.87 -24.45
N GLY A 784 -3.96 18.95 -24.54
CA GLY A 784 -5.34 19.22 -24.94
C GLY A 784 -6.29 19.58 -23.79
N GLY A 785 -7.58 19.72 -24.10
CA GLY A 785 -8.63 20.14 -23.16
C GLY A 785 -8.80 19.21 -21.95
N TYR A 786 -8.42 17.94 -22.11
CA TYR A 786 -8.51 16.93 -21.05
C TYR A 786 -7.24 16.85 -20.17
N LYS A 787 -6.25 17.72 -20.40
CA LYS A 787 -4.97 17.77 -19.66
C LYS A 787 -4.37 16.37 -19.54
N THR A 788 -4.04 15.92 -18.33
CA THR A 788 -3.34 14.65 -18.11
C THR A 788 -4.26 13.42 -18.16
N SER A 789 -5.57 13.57 -18.38
CA SER A 789 -6.55 12.51 -18.20
C SER A 789 -6.34 11.34 -19.17
N PHE A 790 -5.97 11.63 -20.42
CA PHE A 790 -5.83 10.65 -21.50
C PHE A 790 -4.43 10.62 -22.12
N ILE A 791 -3.39 10.99 -21.36
CA ILE A 791 -2.02 10.88 -21.85
C ILE A 791 -1.73 9.42 -22.21
N TYR A 792 -1.08 9.20 -23.36
CA TYR A 792 -0.76 7.85 -23.87
C TYR A 792 0.02 6.97 -22.88
N THR A 793 0.72 7.59 -21.93
CA THR A 793 1.49 6.91 -20.89
C THR A 793 0.63 6.35 -19.75
N LYS A 794 -0.67 6.64 -19.73
CA LYS A 794 -1.58 6.13 -18.69
C LYS A 794 -2.06 4.71 -18.99
N PRO A 795 -2.22 3.87 -17.94
CA PRO A 795 -2.68 2.48 -18.09
C PRO A 795 -3.97 2.33 -18.88
N ILE A 796 -4.96 3.20 -18.64
CA ILE A 796 -6.23 3.15 -19.36
C ILE A 796 -6.09 3.26 -20.88
N ILE A 797 -5.10 4.03 -21.37
CA ILE A 797 -4.85 4.20 -22.80
C ILE A 797 -4.00 3.04 -23.32
N TYR A 798 -2.85 2.81 -22.68
CA TYR A 798 -1.91 1.84 -23.22
C TYR A 798 -2.41 0.39 -23.12
N GLN A 799 -3.19 0.03 -22.08
CA GLN A 799 -3.74 -1.31 -21.95
C GLN A 799 -4.79 -1.58 -23.02
N ALA A 800 -5.64 -0.59 -23.33
CA ALA A 800 -6.62 -0.67 -24.40
C ALA A 800 -5.94 -0.87 -25.76
N ILE A 801 -4.88 -0.11 -26.04
CA ILE A 801 -4.09 -0.25 -27.27
C ILE A 801 -3.47 -1.64 -27.38
N VAL A 802 -2.80 -2.12 -26.33
CA VAL A 802 -2.16 -3.44 -26.33
C VAL A 802 -3.20 -4.55 -26.52
N ALA A 803 -4.34 -4.47 -25.84
CA ALA A 803 -5.41 -5.46 -25.98
C ALA A 803 -5.98 -5.50 -27.41
N PHE A 804 -6.27 -4.32 -27.99
CA PHE A 804 -6.83 -4.23 -29.34
C PHE A 804 -5.83 -4.67 -30.41
N ALA A 805 -4.56 -4.26 -30.32
CA ALA A 805 -3.52 -4.70 -31.24
C ALA A 805 -3.36 -6.22 -31.25
N ASN A 806 -3.39 -6.84 -30.07
CA ASN A 806 -3.33 -8.29 -29.94
C ASN A 806 -4.52 -8.98 -30.62
N GLN A 807 -5.74 -8.44 -30.51
CA GLN A 807 -6.92 -8.97 -31.21
C GLN A 807 -6.85 -8.79 -32.73
N LEU A 808 -6.30 -7.66 -33.19
CA LEU A 808 -6.10 -7.39 -34.60
C LEU A 808 -5.14 -8.42 -35.19
N VAL A 809 -3.95 -8.54 -34.59
CA VAL A 809 -2.87 -9.41 -35.07
C VAL A 809 -3.24 -10.89 -35.00
N ALA A 810 -3.96 -11.33 -33.97
CA ALA A 810 -4.39 -12.72 -33.83
C ALA A 810 -5.29 -13.24 -34.96
N GLY A 811 -5.93 -12.33 -35.72
CA GLY A 811 -6.78 -12.69 -36.86
C GLY A 811 -6.18 -12.42 -38.24
N LEU A 812 -4.89 -12.08 -38.33
CA LEU A 812 -4.20 -11.92 -39.62
C LEU A 812 -3.69 -13.27 -40.14
N ASP A 813 -3.90 -13.54 -41.42
CA ASP A 813 -3.34 -14.71 -42.10
C ASP A 813 -1.94 -14.39 -42.68
N ALA A 814 -0.97 -15.25 -42.39
CA ALA A 814 0.42 -15.03 -42.81
C ALA A 814 0.60 -15.08 -44.34
N ALA A 815 -0.18 -15.90 -45.06
CA ALA A 815 -0.10 -16.00 -46.51
C ALA A 815 -0.65 -14.74 -47.19
N ASP A 816 -1.68 -14.11 -46.61
CA ASP A 816 -2.18 -12.81 -47.09
C ASP A 816 -1.17 -11.69 -46.84
N LEU A 817 -0.54 -11.64 -45.66
CA LEU A 817 0.54 -10.68 -45.38
C LEU A 817 1.75 -10.88 -46.30
N GLU A 818 2.12 -12.13 -46.61
CA GLU A 818 3.18 -12.43 -47.55
C GLU A 818 2.81 -12.00 -48.98
N ARG A 819 1.56 -12.19 -49.39
CA ARG A 819 1.06 -11.75 -50.70
C ARG A 819 1.11 -10.22 -50.86
N ASP A 820 0.89 -9.47 -49.79
CA ASP A 820 0.81 -8.00 -49.82
C ASP A 820 2.12 -7.34 -50.23
N ILE A 821 3.28 -7.82 -49.73
CA ILE A 821 4.59 -7.19 -49.99
C ILE A 821 5.72 -8.19 -50.34
N GLY A 822 5.39 -9.48 -50.50
CA GLY A 822 6.31 -10.55 -50.88
C GLY A 822 7.09 -11.20 -49.73
N TRP A 823 6.79 -10.86 -48.47
CA TRP A 823 7.39 -11.49 -47.28
C TRP A 823 6.59 -11.21 -46.01
N VAL A 824 6.76 -12.07 -45.00
CA VAL A 824 6.23 -11.92 -43.65
C VAL A 824 7.26 -12.44 -42.65
N SER A 825 7.29 -11.88 -41.43
CA SER A 825 8.16 -12.33 -40.35
C SER A 825 7.55 -13.47 -39.55
N SER A 826 8.36 -14.07 -38.67
CA SER A 826 7.93 -15.07 -37.70
C SER A 826 7.30 -14.47 -36.42
N ASN A 827 7.29 -13.15 -36.27
CA ASN A 827 6.75 -12.46 -35.09
C ASN A 827 5.77 -11.35 -35.51
N PRO A 828 4.47 -11.69 -35.69
CA PRO A 828 3.51 -10.77 -36.29
C PRO A 828 3.17 -9.58 -35.39
N LEU A 829 3.28 -9.72 -34.06
CA LEU A 829 3.09 -8.59 -33.13
C LEU A 829 4.22 -7.58 -33.21
N ARG A 830 5.47 -8.07 -33.30
CA ARG A 830 6.64 -7.20 -33.46
C ARG A 830 6.66 -6.53 -34.82
N GLU A 831 6.25 -7.25 -35.85
CA GLU A 831 6.06 -6.70 -37.19
C GLU A 831 4.98 -5.60 -37.20
N PHE A 832 3.83 -5.85 -36.57
CA PHE A 832 2.78 -4.85 -36.40
C PHE A 832 3.31 -3.55 -35.77
N ASP A 833 4.02 -3.66 -34.65
CA ASP A 833 4.63 -2.53 -33.96
C ASP A 833 5.58 -1.75 -34.88
N LEU A 834 6.46 -2.43 -35.60
CA LEU A 834 7.42 -1.81 -36.52
C LEU A 834 6.74 -1.07 -37.66
N PHE A 835 5.79 -1.70 -38.37
CA PHE A 835 5.09 -1.05 -39.48
C PHE A 835 4.27 0.16 -39.01
N MET A 836 3.57 0.03 -37.88
CA MET A 836 2.82 1.14 -37.29
C MET A 836 3.75 2.30 -36.89
N ALA A 837 4.90 2.00 -36.27
CA ALA A 837 5.87 3.02 -35.91
C ALA A 837 6.45 3.73 -37.15
N LYS A 838 6.77 2.97 -38.21
CA LYS A 838 7.39 3.52 -39.44
C LYS A 838 6.42 4.31 -40.31
N ALA A 839 5.12 4.03 -40.22
CA ALA A 839 4.11 4.85 -40.90
C ALA A 839 4.08 6.30 -40.41
N GLY A 840 4.26 6.54 -39.11
CA GLY A 840 4.17 7.88 -38.51
C GLY A 840 5.50 8.48 -38.02
N GLN A 841 6.63 7.80 -38.19
CA GLN A 841 7.95 8.33 -37.84
C GLN A 841 8.54 9.22 -38.94
N ARG A 842 9.49 10.08 -38.55
CA ARG A 842 10.32 10.82 -39.50
C ARG A 842 11.20 9.85 -40.31
N PRO A 843 11.67 10.24 -41.51
CA PRO A 843 12.54 9.41 -42.32
C PRO A 843 13.75 8.88 -41.55
N GLU A 844 14.02 7.58 -41.71
CA GLU A 844 15.12 6.88 -41.07
C GLU A 844 15.84 6.02 -42.13
N ARG A 845 16.88 6.62 -42.71
CA ARG A 845 17.63 6.04 -43.83
C ARG A 845 18.27 4.69 -43.52
N GLU A 846 18.56 4.41 -42.25
CA GLU A 846 19.05 3.10 -41.80
C GLU A 846 18.03 1.98 -42.04
N PHE A 847 16.73 2.29 -41.91
CA PHE A 847 15.63 1.41 -42.28
C PHE A 847 15.25 1.50 -43.75
N GLY A 848 15.91 2.35 -44.54
CA GLY A 848 15.49 2.64 -45.92
C GLY A 848 14.20 3.45 -46.00
N ILE A 849 13.77 4.09 -44.90
CA ILE A 849 12.59 4.98 -44.89
C ILE A 849 13.05 6.39 -45.26
N GLU A 850 12.50 6.94 -46.34
CA GLU A 850 12.86 8.26 -46.87
C GLU A 850 11.73 9.29 -46.75
N ARG A 851 10.50 8.85 -46.51
CA ARG A 851 9.32 9.73 -46.39
C ARG A 851 8.48 9.37 -45.18
N THR A 852 7.76 10.36 -44.64
CA THR A 852 6.72 10.15 -43.62
C THR A 852 5.36 10.05 -44.31
N LEU A 853 4.56 9.03 -43.98
CA LEU A 853 3.21 8.86 -44.55
C LEU A 853 2.15 9.68 -43.81
N TYR A 854 2.28 9.76 -42.48
CA TYR A 854 1.33 10.47 -41.61
C TYR A 854 2.07 11.55 -40.83
N SER A 855 1.62 12.80 -40.91
CA SER A 855 2.29 13.96 -40.30
C SER A 855 2.51 13.81 -38.78
N THR A 856 3.70 14.18 -38.30
CA THR A 856 4.12 14.14 -36.87
C THR A 856 3.63 15.29 -36.00
#